data_AF-A0A814EVE0-F1
#
_entry.id   AF-A0A814EVE0-F1
#
_cell.length_a   1.000
_cell.length_b   1.000
_cell.length_c   1.000
_cell.angle_alpha   90.00
_cell.angle_beta   90.00
_cell.angle_gamma   90.00
#
_symmetry.space_group_name_H-M   'P 1'
#
loop_
_entity.id
_entity.type
_entity.pdbx_description
1 polymer ?
#
loop_
_entity_poly.entity_id
_entity_poly.type
_entity_poly.pdbx_seq_one_letter_code
_entity_poly.pdbx_strand_id
1 'polypeptide(L)'
;MPIIPYSSLWNKLLNTVIFRQTTDDDDNAQQNVTYLSYFVHLPNITELEFGSEFCIYQCKSLQFILQACPNVTGVRIMVRGRGRGFGRGRGASRGRGGRGASRGRNGRGRIINRGGRRGGFQIARSQSLNVDQQTTSVNPLANLDINVDPKPFFVNANVTIDQHIQAQTTNLPRYLAALFTLDENSVDIGQKAKACALAAAWCRHDHKLANNLLRCRRLFTLTEVLKAVTMLDAARQIRVYEKQLKRLELSKTKPKATKLGKIKNNLDNLNKLKPSTGSASGAVARHIQRWTRTLTLQELEYFALHMPTEPWKKLADIVHFNPTKDFPSLPWFLPFCFGTPAPTDTMVSRCRDLTVDNINNLIKEFKIPYSHLKQFKEHLNDQSKARIASYEEKLDTILWYYEDLQCSDVDDIISERIRNGEQITLPYGKLMERLLLLRTIRDNVSETRSFRGTGRGRGAERIARNVDNQHSAESRKMTFYSDLLVIAEAQLQKIKLPLESPVAVMGDASSSMNVAIRTATILSSLLTAICSAKLNFFNNQMFLPAFTPKTIEDVLTLALTTRASGCTANAAGLVPYYDSKEVIKTFVMVTDEEENTDARLADDTSTRFFNLFMKYRTEIYPAKLVFISFLRHQHAQGQMYKEFQDANVPDVIQFKFSGERPDLTKIDNLLGLLSTGSSDSFDDRVGKLQNEFQQNGMESVITKLLNQQEESSTVPMEAEMAAVTTN
;
A
#
# COMPACT_ATOMS: atom_id res chain seq x y z
N MET A 1 18.39 -28.38 -57.36
CA MET A 1 18.96 -27.16 -56.72
C MET A 1 18.48 -25.95 -57.51
N PRO A 2 18.26 -24.75 -56.94
CA PRO A 2 18.42 -24.23 -55.56
C PRO A 2 17.04 -23.77 -54.95
N ILE A 3 16.83 -23.16 -53.77
CA ILE A 3 17.55 -22.77 -52.53
C ILE A 3 16.45 -22.57 -51.45
N ILE A 4 16.68 -23.03 -50.22
CA ILE A 4 15.82 -22.86 -49.03
C ILE A 4 16.58 -21.94 -48.03
N PRO A 5 15.91 -21.02 -47.30
CA PRO A 5 16.60 -19.99 -46.53
C PRO A 5 17.09 -20.45 -45.15
N TYR A 6 18.20 -19.84 -44.76
CA TYR A 6 18.97 -19.97 -43.52
C TYR A 6 18.20 -19.47 -42.28
N SER A 7 18.02 -20.33 -41.26
CA SER A 7 17.90 -19.90 -39.86
C SER A 7 18.06 -21.07 -38.86
N SER A 8 19.15 -21.84 -38.96
CA SER A 8 19.47 -22.85 -37.94
C SER A 8 20.98 -23.08 -37.78
N LEU A 9 21.70 -22.09 -37.24
CA LEU A 9 23.13 -22.26 -36.97
C LEU A 9 23.67 -21.31 -35.88
N TRP A 10 22.94 -21.17 -34.77
CA TRP A 10 23.47 -20.48 -33.57
C TRP A 10 23.33 -21.24 -32.24
N ASN A 11 22.69 -22.41 -32.22
CA ASN A 11 22.51 -23.21 -31.00
C ASN A 11 23.43 -24.45 -30.87
N LYS A 12 24.60 -24.46 -31.51
CA LYS A 12 25.52 -25.62 -31.47
C LYS A 12 27.00 -25.30 -31.23
N LEU A 13 27.32 -24.20 -30.55
CA LEU A 13 28.70 -23.85 -30.21
C LEU A 13 28.90 -23.35 -28.77
N LEU A 14 28.11 -23.83 -27.81
CA LEU A 14 28.30 -23.44 -26.40
C LEU A 14 28.02 -24.54 -25.35
N ASN A 15 28.12 -25.83 -25.72
CA ASN A 15 28.06 -26.92 -24.73
C ASN A 15 28.85 -28.15 -25.20
N THR A 16 30.16 -28.18 -24.95
CA THR A 16 30.91 -29.44 -24.78
C THR A 16 32.23 -29.17 -24.04
N VAL A 17 32.23 -29.26 -22.72
CA VAL A 17 33.39 -29.81 -21.98
C VAL A 17 32.84 -30.90 -21.09
N ILE A 18 33.00 -32.13 -21.55
CA ILE A 18 32.73 -33.36 -20.82
C ILE A 18 33.99 -33.64 -20.00
N PHE A 19 33.91 -33.62 -18.67
CA PHE A 19 34.86 -34.34 -17.83
C PHE A 19 34.19 -35.64 -17.37
N ARG A 20 34.64 -36.76 -17.94
CA ARG A 20 34.48 -38.10 -17.38
C ARG A 20 35.41 -38.20 -16.18
N GLN A 21 34.87 -38.46 -14.99
CA GLN A 21 35.63 -39.01 -13.88
C GLN A 21 35.61 -40.54 -13.98
N THR A 22 36.79 -41.13 -14.16
CA THR A 22 37.08 -42.53 -13.88
C THR A 22 37.68 -42.62 -12.48
N THR A 23 37.33 -43.69 -11.78
CA THR A 23 37.81 -44.08 -10.45
C THR A 23 39.24 -44.61 -10.52
N ASP A 24 40.01 -44.38 -9.45
CA ASP A 24 40.83 -45.34 -8.70
C ASP A 24 42.08 -44.66 -8.08
N ASP A 25 42.13 -44.77 -6.75
CA ASP A 25 43.23 -44.98 -5.79
C ASP A 25 44.60 -44.25 -5.82
N ASP A 26 44.93 -43.84 -4.60
CA ASP A 26 46.23 -43.73 -3.90
C ASP A 26 47.23 -42.56 -4.08
N ASP A 27 47.51 -41.98 -2.90
CA ASP A 27 48.77 -41.52 -2.33
C ASP A 27 49.53 -40.26 -2.82
N ASN A 28 49.53 -39.30 -1.89
CA ASN A 28 50.68 -38.53 -1.38
C ASN A 28 51.33 -37.37 -2.18
N ALA A 29 51.66 -36.35 -1.37
CA ALA A 29 52.71 -35.33 -1.54
C ALA A 29 52.45 -34.07 -2.41
N GLN A 30 52.35 -32.95 -1.67
CA GLN A 30 53.15 -31.73 -1.79
C GLN A 30 53.15 -30.87 -3.09
N GLN A 31 52.80 -29.60 -2.83
CA GLN A 31 53.41 -28.35 -3.33
C GLN A 31 52.94 -27.71 -4.66
N ASN A 32 52.80 -26.38 -4.54
CA ASN A 32 52.88 -25.32 -5.56
C ASN A 32 51.62 -25.02 -6.38
N VAL A 33 50.79 -24.12 -5.84
CA VAL A 33 49.84 -23.32 -6.62
C VAL A 33 50.51 -22.02 -7.05
N THR A 34 50.80 -21.92 -8.34
CA THR A 34 51.26 -20.69 -9.01
C THR A 34 50.02 -19.96 -9.55
N TYR A 35 49.78 -18.72 -9.10
CA TYR A 35 48.72 -17.87 -9.64
C TYR A 35 49.19 -17.22 -10.95
N LEU A 36 48.56 -17.58 -12.06
CA LEU A 36 48.65 -16.88 -13.34
C LEU A 36 47.60 -15.76 -13.36
N SER A 37 48.08 -14.52 -13.30
CA SER A 37 47.27 -13.31 -13.49
C SER A 37 47.39 -12.85 -14.94
N TYR A 38 46.27 -12.77 -15.64
CA TYR A 38 46.18 -12.12 -16.95
C TYR A 38 45.89 -10.63 -16.74
N PHE A 39 46.89 -9.79 -17.02
CA PHE A 39 46.75 -8.35 -17.19
C PHE A 39 46.35 -8.07 -18.64
N VAL A 40 45.19 -7.44 -18.85
CA VAL A 40 44.82 -6.82 -20.12
C VAL A 40 45.15 -5.33 -20.03
N HIS A 41 45.96 -4.86 -20.97
CA HIS A 41 46.34 -3.47 -21.18
C HIS A 41 45.12 -2.60 -21.58
N LEU A 42 45.00 -1.43 -20.94
CA LEU A 42 44.33 -0.25 -21.49
C LEU A 42 45.33 0.91 -21.51
N PRO A 43 45.40 1.73 -22.58
CA PRO A 43 46.33 2.85 -22.65
C PRO A 43 45.71 4.17 -22.18
N ASN A 44 46.55 4.93 -21.48
CA ASN A 44 46.70 6.40 -21.49
C ASN A 44 45.43 7.28 -21.37
N ILE A 45 45.20 7.80 -20.17
CA ILE A 45 44.75 9.19 -19.96
C ILE A 45 45.72 9.86 -18.99
N THR A 46 46.41 10.86 -19.51
CA THR A 46 47.33 11.77 -18.83
C THR A 46 46.57 12.96 -18.24
N GLU A 47 47.06 13.39 -17.06
CA GLU A 47 46.82 14.68 -16.38
C GLU A 47 45.46 14.91 -15.71
N LEU A 48 45.47 14.92 -14.36
CA LEU A 48 44.85 15.99 -13.55
C LEU A 48 45.26 15.89 -12.05
N GLU A 49 46.05 16.88 -11.66
CA GLU A 49 46.15 17.60 -10.37
C GLU A 49 46.04 16.84 -9.04
N PHE A 50 47.17 16.75 -8.33
CA PHE A 50 47.25 16.42 -6.91
C PHE A 50 46.84 17.63 -6.04
N GLY A 51 45.58 17.63 -5.60
CA GLY A 51 45.10 18.45 -4.49
C GLY A 51 45.34 17.75 -3.14
N SER A 52 46.25 18.28 -2.35
CA SER A 52 46.63 17.81 -1.02
C SER A 52 45.57 18.16 0.04
N GLU A 53 44.86 17.18 0.61
CA GLU A 53 44.29 17.31 1.96
C GLU A 53 44.38 15.99 2.74
N PHE A 54 45.38 15.96 3.63
CA PHE A 54 45.51 15.02 4.73
C PHE A 54 44.41 15.29 5.76
N CYS A 55 43.45 14.37 5.92
CA CYS A 55 42.51 14.42 7.05
C CYS A 55 42.83 13.28 8.04
N ILE A 56 43.40 13.67 9.17
CA ILE A 56 43.76 12.83 10.31
C ILE A 56 42.47 12.30 10.97
N TYR A 57 42.30 10.98 10.92
CA TYR A 57 41.37 10.24 11.76
C TYR A 57 41.98 9.98 13.15
N GLN A 58 41.35 10.48 14.22
CA GLN A 58 41.40 9.93 15.57
C GLN A 58 40.08 10.29 16.28
N CYS A 59 39.47 9.50 17.18
CA CYS A 59 40.08 8.57 18.11
C CYS A 59 39.01 7.62 18.71
N LYS A 60 39.31 6.32 18.76
CA LYS A 60 38.94 5.37 19.84
C LYS A 60 39.56 4.00 19.53
N SER A 61 40.72 3.73 20.11
CA SER A 61 41.31 2.42 20.47
C SER A 61 42.84 2.55 20.47
N LEU A 62 43.42 2.95 21.59
CA LEU A 62 44.87 2.95 21.80
C LEU A 62 45.16 2.63 23.27
N GLN A 63 44.94 1.36 23.63
CA GLN A 63 45.40 0.79 24.89
C GLN A 63 46.26 -0.47 24.67
N PHE A 64 46.95 -0.55 23.52
CA PHE A 64 47.78 -1.72 23.19
C PHE A 64 49.14 -1.45 22.52
N ILE A 65 49.61 -0.19 22.46
CA ILE A 65 50.97 0.12 21.96
C ILE A 65 51.65 1.10 22.92
N LEU A 66 52.04 0.60 24.09
CA LEU A 66 53.05 1.21 24.97
C LEU A 66 53.90 0.09 25.59
N GLN A 67 54.50 -0.74 24.73
CA GLN A 67 55.51 -1.71 25.16
C GLN A 67 56.69 -1.87 24.19
N ALA A 68 56.88 -0.93 23.26
CA ALA A 68 58.08 -0.86 22.43
C ALA A 68 58.46 0.61 22.21
N CYS A 69 59.76 0.91 22.36
CA CYS A 69 60.42 2.22 22.24
C CYS A 69 60.50 3.07 23.53
N PRO A 70 61.55 2.85 24.36
CA PRO A 70 62.02 3.84 25.31
C PRO A 70 62.96 4.79 24.57
N ASN A 71 62.48 5.98 24.17
CA ASN A 71 63.26 7.20 23.88
C ASN A 71 62.47 8.14 22.96
N VAL A 72 61.47 8.82 23.51
CA VAL A 72 61.00 10.11 22.97
C VAL A 72 60.72 11.03 24.14
N THR A 73 61.66 11.94 24.41
CA THR A 73 61.50 13.06 25.33
C THR A 73 61.02 14.28 24.55
N GLY A 74 59.94 14.91 25.04
CA GLY A 74 59.57 16.28 24.65
C GLY A 74 58.47 16.43 23.60
N VAL A 75 57.20 16.25 24.02
CA VAL A 75 56.06 16.88 23.34
C VAL A 75 55.16 17.54 24.38
N ARG A 76 55.12 18.88 24.34
CA ARG A 76 54.30 19.72 25.21
C ARG A 76 52.97 19.99 24.51
N ILE A 77 51.89 19.34 24.92
CA ILE A 77 50.54 19.57 24.38
C ILE A 77 49.86 20.66 25.22
N MET A 78 49.65 21.85 24.62
CA MET A 78 48.79 22.90 25.18
C MET A 78 47.32 22.56 24.94
N VAL A 79 46.58 22.30 26.02
CA VAL A 79 45.12 22.13 25.98
C VAL A 79 44.46 23.49 26.16
N ARG A 80 43.89 24.06 25.09
CA ARG A 80 42.96 25.20 25.18
C ARG A 80 41.57 24.71 25.58
N GLY A 81 41.19 24.93 26.84
CA GLY A 81 39.83 24.70 27.33
C GLY A 81 38.85 25.74 26.78
N ARG A 82 37.84 25.30 26.01
CA ARG A 82 36.68 26.14 25.66
C ARG A 82 35.70 26.16 26.83
N GLY A 83 35.72 27.26 27.59
CA GLY A 83 34.73 27.57 28.62
C GLY A 83 33.33 27.77 28.04
N ARG A 84 32.33 27.15 28.67
CA ARG A 84 30.91 27.39 28.42
C ARG A 84 30.50 28.66 29.16
N GLY A 85 30.26 29.74 28.42
CA GLY A 85 29.67 30.96 28.95
C GLY A 85 28.19 30.79 29.22
N PHE A 86 27.79 30.84 30.50
CA PHE A 86 26.40 31.00 30.91
C PHE A 86 26.04 32.49 30.86
N GLY A 87 25.26 32.88 29.84
CA GLY A 87 24.64 34.20 29.76
C GLY A 87 23.55 34.34 30.82
N ARG A 88 23.82 35.15 31.86
CA ARG A 88 22.82 35.64 32.82
C ARG A 88 22.13 36.87 32.22
N GLY A 89 20.93 36.69 31.68
CA GLY A 89 20.02 37.79 31.36
C GLY A 89 19.40 38.36 32.63
N ARG A 90 19.85 39.54 33.05
CA ARG A 90 19.17 40.39 34.05
C ARG A 90 18.03 41.12 33.35
N GLY A 91 16.80 40.66 33.54
CA GLY A 91 15.59 41.42 33.25
C GLY A 91 14.99 41.93 34.56
N ALA A 92 15.29 43.18 34.89
CA ALA A 92 14.67 43.89 35.98
C ALA A 92 13.32 44.47 35.50
N SER A 93 12.21 44.00 36.07
CA SER A 93 10.94 44.73 36.01
C SER A 93 10.26 44.62 37.37
N ARG A 94 10.39 45.72 38.11
CA ARG A 94 9.65 46.05 39.33
C ARG A 94 8.15 46.09 39.02
N GLY A 95 7.35 45.49 39.89
CA GLY A 95 5.89 45.57 39.87
C GLY A 95 5.31 45.08 41.19
N ARG A 96 5.51 45.87 42.25
CA ARG A 96 4.99 45.64 43.60
C ARG A 96 3.62 46.32 43.71
N GLY A 97 2.63 45.58 44.22
CA GLY A 97 1.70 46.09 45.25
C GLY A 97 0.30 46.52 44.82
N GLY A 98 -0.67 46.16 45.66
CA GLY A 98 -2.03 46.74 45.70
C GLY A 98 -3.15 45.72 45.60
N ARG A 99 -3.27 44.76 46.53
CA ARG A 99 -4.34 44.76 47.57
C ARG A 99 -5.40 45.86 47.39
N GLY A 100 -6.59 45.45 46.99
CA GLY A 100 -7.84 46.21 47.10
C GLY A 100 -8.98 45.24 47.35
N ALA A 101 -9.35 45.07 48.62
CA ALA A 101 -10.58 44.43 49.03
C ALA A 101 -11.74 45.41 48.78
N SER A 102 -12.81 44.97 48.13
CA SER A 102 -14.11 45.62 48.28
C SER A 102 -15.23 44.59 48.29
N ARG A 103 -16.06 44.72 49.33
CA ARG A 103 -17.28 44.00 49.62
C ARG A 103 -18.43 44.58 48.78
N GLY A 104 -19.29 43.71 48.28
CA GLY A 104 -20.67 44.01 47.85
C GLY A 104 -21.32 42.67 47.50
N ARG A 105 -22.09 42.02 48.36
CA ARG A 105 -23.45 42.30 48.84
C ARG A 105 -24.45 42.61 47.73
N ASN A 106 -25.44 41.71 47.64
CA ASN A 106 -26.75 41.80 46.99
C ASN A 106 -26.84 41.51 45.49
N GLY A 107 -27.62 40.47 45.17
CA GLY A 107 -28.02 40.16 43.80
C GLY A 107 -28.80 38.85 43.70
N ARG A 108 -29.97 38.76 44.36
CA ARG A 108 -31.01 37.79 44.01
C ARG A 108 -31.42 38.10 42.56
N GLY A 109 -31.13 37.19 41.65
CA GLY A 109 -31.46 37.31 40.23
C GLY A 109 -31.83 35.96 39.65
N ARG A 110 -33.11 35.61 39.82
CA ARG A 110 -33.80 34.51 39.16
C ARG A 110 -33.92 34.87 37.68
N ILE A 111 -33.08 34.32 36.80
CA ILE A 111 -33.26 34.42 35.35
C ILE A 111 -33.13 33.05 34.69
N ILE A 112 -34.25 32.69 34.10
CA ILE A 112 -34.50 31.65 33.12
C ILE A 112 -33.50 31.78 31.97
N ASN A 113 -32.76 30.71 31.64
CA ASN A 113 -32.06 30.63 30.35
C ASN A 113 -32.41 29.32 29.63
N ARG A 114 -33.52 29.43 28.88
CA ARG A 114 -33.72 28.74 27.60
C ARG A 114 -32.65 29.20 26.60
N GLY A 115 -32.17 28.26 25.78
CA GLY A 115 -31.75 28.53 24.41
C GLY A 115 -30.35 29.11 24.21
N GLY A 116 -29.43 28.28 23.73
CA GLY A 116 -28.12 28.76 23.31
C GLY A 116 -27.19 27.66 22.83
N ARG A 117 -27.63 26.81 21.88
CA ARG A 117 -26.74 25.98 21.07
C ARG A 117 -25.82 26.89 20.25
N ARG A 118 -24.67 27.27 20.81
CA ARG A 118 -23.55 27.79 20.02
C ARG A 118 -22.61 26.61 19.74
N GLY A 119 -22.71 26.09 18.52
CA GLY A 119 -21.73 25.17 17.95
C GLY A 119 -20.39 25.88 17.82
N GLY A 120 -19.50 25.63 18.77
CA GLY A 120 -18.08 25.89 18.61
C GLY A 120 -17.46 24.75 17.82
N PHE A 121 -17.24 24.96 16.53
CA PHE A 121 -16.36 24.14 15.70
C PHE A 121 -14.94 24.22 16.31
N GLN A 122 -14.59 23.25 17.15
CA GLN A 122 -13.21 22.99 17.50
C GLN A 122 -12.55 22.33 16.30
N ILE A 123 -11.64 23.07 15.66
CA ILE A 123 -10.73 22.58 14.63
C ILE A 123 -9.99 21.37 15.22
N ALA A 124 -10.24 20.21 14.63
CA ALA A 124 -9.67 18.93 15.02
C ALA A 124 -8.15 19.01 14.95
N ARG A 125 -7.54 19.00 16.13
CA ARG A 125 -6.11 18.78 16.31
C ARG A 125 -5.80 17.40 15.75
N SER A 126 -4.96 17.34 14.72
CA SER A 126 -4.48 16.12 14.07
C SER A 126 -3.98 15.11 15.12
N GLN A 127 -4.85 14.17 15.48
CA GLN A 127 -4.52 13.04 16.31
C GLN A 127 -3.63 12.13 15.45
N SER A 128 -2.40 11.92 15.90
CA SER A 128 -1.57 10.82 15.46
C SER A 128 -2.39 9.53 15.53
N LEU A 129 -2.51 8.83 14.40
CA LEU A 129 -3.18 7.55 14.23
C LEU A 129 -2.75 6.54 15.31
N ASN A 130 -3.50 6.51 16.43
CA ASN A 130 -3.60 5.33 17.26
C ASN A 130 -4.60 4.43 16.54
N VAL A 131 -4.07 3.47 15.78
CA VAL A 131 -4.84 2.32 15.34
C VAL A 131 -5.23 1.58 16.61
N ASP A 132 -6.47 1.79 17.05
CA ASP A 132 -7.04 1.12 18.21
C ASP A 132 -7.07 -0.38 17.96
N GLN A 133 -6.17 -1.09 18.64
CA GLN A 133 -6.12 -2.54 18.75
C GLN A 133 -7.29 -2.98 19.65
N GLN A 134 -8.49 -3.14 19.09
CA GLN A 134 -9.51 -3.92 19.77
C GLN A 134 -9.16 -5.40 19.63
N THR A 135 -8.73 -5.97 20.75
CA THR A 135 -8.62 -7.40 21.02
C THR A 135 -9.95 -8.08 20.78
N THR A 136 -10.19 -8.55 19.55
CA THR A 136 -10.94 -9.79 19.38
C THR A 136 -10.31 -10.83 20.30
N SER A 137 -11.11 -11.62 21.01
CA SER A 137 -10.64 -12.74 21.83
C SER A 137 -10.05 -13.81 20.91
N VAL A 138 -8.87 -13.54 20.37
CA VAL A 138 -8.12 -14.47 19.53
C VAL A 138 -7.53 -15.48 20.51
N ASN A 139 -7.91 -16.75 20.35
CA ASN A 139 -7.17 -17.85 20.94
C ASN A 139 -5.67 -17.55 20.78
N PRO A 140 -4.86 -17.59 21.84
CA PRO A 140 -3.44 -17.29 21.74
C PRO A 140 -2.88 -18.10 20.57
N LEU A 141 -2.33 -17.41 19.56
CA LEU A 141 -1.76 -17.99 18.33
C LEU A 141 -0.47 -18.76 18.64
N ALA A 142 -0.48 -19.56 19.70
CA ALA A 142 0.70 -20.12 20.34
C ALA A 142 1.46 -21.10 19.45
N ASN A 143 0.83 -21.61 18.38
CA ASN A 143 1.40 -22.62 17.50
C ASN A 143 1.29 -22.22 16.02
N LEU A 144 1.92 -21.11 15.64
CA LEU A 144 2.14 -20.82 14.21
C LEU A 144 3.36 -21.62 13.73
N ASP A 145 3.16 -22.53 12.78
CA ASP A 145 4.23 -23.28 12.12
C ASP A 145 4.33 -22.85 10.65
N ILE A 146 5.52 -22.36 10.28
CA ILE A 146 5.82 -21.91 8.92
C ILE A 146 5.71 -23.03 7.88
N ASN A 147 5.86 -24.29 8.30
CA ASN A 147 5.78 -25.44 7.40
C ASN A 147 4.33 -25.87 7.13
N VAL A 148 3.41 -25.59 8.06
CA VAL A 148 1.99 -25.93 7.91
C VAL A 148 1.25 -24.83 7.16
N ASP A 149 1.19 -23.63 7.71
CA ASP A 149 0.53 -22.48 7.07
C ASP A 149 1.35 -21.21 7.26
N PRO A 150 2.01 -20.71 6.20
CA PRO A 150 2.83 -19.52 6.29
C PRO A 150 2.02 -18.21 6.20
N LYS A 151 0.74 -18.23 5.79
CA LYS A 151 -0.06 -17.01 5.57
C LYS A 151 -0.30 -16.18 6.84
N PRO A 152 -0.60 -16.78 8.02
CA PRO A 152 -0.91 -16.03 9.22
C PRO A 152 0.22 -15.07 9.62
N PHE A 153 1.48 -15.39 9.32
CA PHE A 153 2.61 -14.50 9.59
C PHE A 153 2.45 -13.11 8.94
N PHE A 154 1.80 -13.02 7.79
CA PHE A 154 1.73 -11.79 6.99
C PHE A 154 0.37 -11.10 7.05
N VAL A 155 -0.70 -11.87 7.24
CA VAL A 155 -2.09 -11.37 7.24
C VAL A 155 -2.58 -11.07 8.67
N ASN A 156 -2.04 -11.74 9.69
CA ASN A 156 -2.50 -11.56 11.06
C ASN A 156 -1.73 -10.46 11.79
N ALA A 157 -2.44 -9.42 12.23
CA ALA A 157 -1.85 -8.28 12.94
C ALA A 157 -1.24 -8.63 14.31
N ASN A 158 -1.59 -9.78 14.90
CA ASN A 158 -1.16 -10.18 16.24
C ASN A 158 0.18 -10.93 16.28
N VAL A 159 0.76 -11.25 15.12
CA VAL A 159 2.05 -11.94 15.04
C VAL A 159 3.15 -11.05 15.64
N THR A 160 4.00 -11.65 16.47
CA THR A 160 5.11 -10.96 17.15
C THR A 160 6.39 -11.02 16.31
N ILE A 161 7.33 -10.13 16.62
CA ILE A 161 8.65 -10.15 15.98
C ILE A 161 9.40 -11.47 16.23
N ASP A 162 9.27 -12.05 17.43
CA ASP A 162 9.92 -13.31 17.78
C ASP A 162 9.36 -14.48 16.97
N GLN A 163 8.06 -14.49 16.69
CA GLN A 163 7.46 -15.48 15.79
C GLN A 163 8.01 -15.36 14.36
N HIS A 164 8.23 -14.13 13.87
CA HIS A 164 8.90 -13.93 12.58
C HIS A 164 10.37 -14.37 12.59
N ILE A 165 11.11 -14.10 13.68
CA ILE A 165 12.49 -14.58 13.85
C ILE A 165 12.53 -16.10 13.82
N GLN A 166 11.62 -16.76 14.54
CA GLN A 166 11.50 -18.21 14.58
C GLN A 166 11.18 -18.76 13.18
N ALA A 167 10.15 -18.24 12.51
CA ALA A 167 9.76 -18.70 11.18
C ALA A 167 10.89 -18.58 10.14
N GLN A 168 11.59 -17.43 10.14
CA GLN A 168 12.76 -17.23 9.27
C GLN A 168 13.93 -18.16 9.62
N THR A 169 14.08 -18.54 10.89
CA THR A 169 15.14 -19.47 11.32
C THR A 169 14.79 -20.91 10.99
N THR A 170 13.52 -21.30 11.13
CA THR A 170 13.02 -22.65 10.85
C THR A 170 13.02 -22.96 9.36
N ASN A 171 12.48 -22.08 8.51
CA ASN A 171 12.40 -22.32 7.07
C ASN A 171 12.40 -21.00 6.29
N LEU A 172 13.60 -20.42 6.09
CA LEU A 172 13.74 -19.16 5.37
C LEU A 172 13.20 -19.21 3.93
N PRO A 173 13.49 -20.22 3.09
CA PRO A 173 12.97 -20.29 1.74
C PRO A 173 11.44 -20.27 1.68
N ARG A 174 10.76 -21.05 2.53
CA ARG A 174 9.28 -21.08 2.58
C ARG A 174 8.70 -19.75 3.08
N TYR A 175 9.34 -19.14 4.08
CA TYR A 175 8.95 -17.83 4.60
C TYR A 175 8.99 -16.74 3.52
N LEU A 176 10.08 -16.68 2.74
CA LEU A 176 10.21 -15.73 1.63
C LEU A 176 9.26 -16.06 0.48
N ALA A 177 9.14 -17.35 0.13
CA ALA A 177 8.18 -17.78 -0.88
C ALA A 177 6.77 -17.32 -0.54
N ALA A 178 6.32 -17.49 0.71
CA ALA A 178 5.02 -17.01 1.16
C ALA A 178 4.89 -15.48 1.08
N LEU A 179 5.89 -14.71 1.56
CA LEU A 179 5.88 -13.25 1.47
C LEU A 179 5.72 -12.76 0.02
N PHE A 180 6.53 -13.29 -0.90
CA PHE A 180 6.51 -12.87 -2.30
C PHE A 180 5.30 -13.42 -3.07
N THR A 181 4.80 -14.61 -2.73
CA THR A 181 3.56 -15.14 -3.31
C THR A 181 2.37 -14.26 -2.93
N LEU A 182 2.30 -13.79 -1.68
CA LEU A 182 1.26 -12.85 -1.25
C LEU A 182 1.37 -11.52 -2.01
N ASP A 183 2.59 -11.00 -2.17
CA ASP A 183 2.88 -9.76 -2.89
C ASP A 183 2.52 -9.84 -4.39
N GLU A 184 2.84 -10.97 -5.06
CA GLU A 184 2.48 -11.25 -6.46
C GLU A 184 0.98 -11.38 -6.67
N ASN A 185 0.26 -11.96 -5.70
CA ASN A 185 -1.20 -12.09 -5.75
C ASN A 185 -1.93 -10.82 -5.27
N SER A 186 -1.20 -9.72 -5.08
CA SER A 186 -1.75 -8.45 -4.60
C SER A 186 -2.54 -8.59 -3.29
N VAL A 187 -2.14 -9.53 -2.43
CA VAL A 187 -2.70 -9.66 -1.08
C VAL A 187 -2.03 -8.62 -0.18
N ASP A 188 -2.83 -7.75 0.43
CA ASP A 188 -2.30 -6.73 1.35
C ASP A 188 -1.58 -7.38 2.55
N ILE A 189 -0.28 -7.13 2.63
CA ILE A 189 0.56 -7.53 3.76
C ILE A 189 0.58 -6.38 4.77
N GLY A 190 0.13 -6.63 6.00
CA GLY A 190 0.05 -5.58 7.01
C GLY A 190 1.40 -4.90 7.26
N GLN A 191 1.42 -3.57 7.38
CA GLN A 191 2.66 -2.79 7.61
C GLN A 191 3.47 -3.29 8.82
N LYS A 192 2.79 -3.77 9.87
CA LYS A 192 3.46 -4.38 11.04
C LYS A 192 4.18 -5.66 10.66
N ALA A 193 3.58 -6.55 9.88
CA ALA A 193 4.20 -7.79 9.41
C ALA A 193 5.42 -7.49 8.52
N LYS A 194 5.33 -6.52 7.61
CA LYS A 194 6.49 -6.05 6.82
C LYS A 194 7.62 -5.54 7.74
N ALA A 195 7.30 -4.66 8.68
CA ALA A 195 8.29 -4.15 9.64
C ALA A 195 8.92 -5.26 10.49
N CYS A 196 8.13 -6.23 10.97
CA CYS A 196 8.62 -7.38 11.71
C CYS A 196 9.50 -8.30 10.85
N ALA A 197 9.16 -8.53 9.59
CA ALA A 197 9.95 -9.34 8.66
C ALA A 197 11.36 -8.75 8.47
N LEU A 198 11.43 -7.42 8.26
CA LEU A 198 12.70 -6.70 8.12
C LEU A 198 13.50 -6.69 9.43
N ALA A 199 12.84 -6.42 10.56
CA ALA A 199 13.49 -6.42 11.86
C ALA A 199 14.01 -7.81 12.26
N ALA A 200 13.26 -8.88 11.96
CA ALA A 200 13.69 -10.26 12.18
C ALA A 200 14.96 -10.62 11.41
N ALA A 201 15.09 -10.17 10.15
CA ALA A 201 16.32 -10.36 9.37
C ALA A 201 17.53 -9.69 10.05
N TRP A 202 17.36 -8.47 10.58
CA TRP A 202 18.40 -7.77 11.33
C TRP A 202 18.72 -8.42 12.68
N CYS A 203 17.73 -8.93 13.42
CA CYS A 203 17.93 -9.66 14.67
C CYS A 203 18.74 -10.94 14.48
N ARG A 204 18.52 -11.63 13.34
CA ARG A 204 19.27 -12.83 12.92
C ARG A 204 20.66 -12.52 12.36
N HIS A 205 21.06 -11.24 12.31
CA HIS A 205 22.28 -10.78 11.67
C HIS A 205 22.38 -11.16 10.16
N ASP A 206 21.25 -11.47 9.53
CA ASP A 206 21.16 -11.75 8.09
C ASP A 206 21.05 -10.44 7.31
N HIS A 207 22.20 -9.77 7.26
CA HIS A 207 22.37 -8.49 6.58
C HIS A 207 22.17 -8.57 5.07
N LYS A 208 22.36 -9.76 4.47
CA LYS A 208 22.14 -9.98 3.03
C LYS A 208 20.65 -9.98 2.74
N LEU A 209 19.86 -10.77 3.48
CA LEU A 209 18.41 -10.77 3.38
C LEU A 209 17.84 -9.37 3.58
N ALA A 210 18.27 -8.66 4.63
CA ALA A 210 17.75 -7.32 4.90
C ALA A 210 18.00 -6.33 3.75
N ASN A 211 19.16 -6.39 3.07
CA ASN A 211 19.41 -5.54 1.90
C ASN A 211 18.52 -5.92 0.73
N ASN A 212 18.28 -7.22 0.51
CA ASN A 212 17.39 -7.68 -0.55
C ASN A 212 15.94 -7.23 -0.29
N LEU A 213 15.45 -7.30 0.95
CA LEU A 213 14.14 -6.77 1.31
C LEU A 213 14.06 -5.25 1.07
N LEU A 214 15.10 -4.50 1.44
CA LEU A 214 15.15 -3.05 1.22
C LEU A 214 15.19 -2.63 -0.26
N ARG A 215 15.59 -3.53 -1.17
CA ARG A 215 15.48 -3.31 -2.63
C ARG A 215 14.02 -3.37 -3.11
N CYS A 216 13.16 -4.10 -2.41
CA CYS A 216 11.73 -4.20 -2.73
C CYS A 216 10.96 -2.96 -2.26
N ARG A 217 11.11 -1.85 -2.99
CA ARG A 217 10.52 -0.53 -2.67
C ARG A 217 8.99 -0.55 -2.49
N ARG A 218 8.29 -1.44 -3.20
CA ARG A 218 6.84 -1.65 -3.07
C ARG A 218 6.44 -2.18 -1.68
N LEU A 219 7.26 -3.04 -1.11
CA LEU A 219 7.01 -3.64 0.20
C LEU A 219 7.58 -2.78 1.34
N PHE A 220 8.81 -2.29 1.19
CA PHE A 220 9.54 -1.66 2.28
C PHE A 220 9.79 -0.18 1.99
N THR A 221 8.85 0.67 2.41
CA THR A 221 8.98 2.13 2.33
C THR A 221 9.63 2.70 3.59
N LEU A 222 9.82 4.01 3.64
CA LEU A 222 10.29 4.74 4.83
C LEU A 222 9.51 4.34 6.10
N THR A 223 8.20 4.11 5.98
CA THR A 223 7.34 3.79 7.13
C THR A 223 7.71 2.44 7.74
N GLU A 224 7.84 1.40 6.91
CA GLU A 224 8.21 0.05 7.36
C GLU A 224 9.64 0.03 7.91
N VAL A 225 10.57 0.72 7.25
CA VAL A 225 11.96 0.86 7.71
C VAL A 225 12.02 1.53 9.08
N LEU A 226 11.34 2.66 9.26
CA LEU A 226 11.29 3.37 10.53
C LEU A 226 10.64 2.54 11.64
N LYS A 227 9.55 1.81 11.33
CA LYS A 227 8.88 0.93 12.29
C LYS A 227 9.80 -0.22 12.72
N ALA A 228 10.46 -0.89 11.76
CA ALA A 228 11.40 -1.96 12.04
C ALA A 228 12.55 -1.49 12.94
N VAL A 229 13.15 -0.34 12.61
CA VAL A 229 14.22 0.27 13.41
C VAL A 229 13.73 0.71 14.79
N THR A 230 12.50 1.23 14.90
CA THR A 230 11.90 1.60 16.19
C THR A 230 11.72 0.37 17.08
N MET A 231 11.33 -0.79 16.54
CA MET A 231 11.27 -2.05 17.30
C MET A 231 12.66 -2.44 17.82
N LEU A 232 13.69 -2.34 17.00
CA LEU A 232 15.08 -2.62 17.40
C LEU A 232 15.65 -1.60 18.40
N ASP A 233 15.16 -0.36 18.38
CA ASP A 233 15.56 0.70 19.31
C ASP A 233 14.82 0.62 20.66
N ALA A 234 13.82 -0.25 20.79
CA ALA A 234 12.97 -0.35 22.00
C ALA A 234 13.79 -0.56 23.28
N ALA A 235 14.82 -1.42 23.24
CA ALA A 235 15.69 -1.66 24.40
C ALA A 235 16.49 -0.42 24.86
N ARG A 236 16.89 0.46 23.93
CA ARG A 236 17.51 1.74 24.30
C ARG A 236 16.47 2.67 24.93
N GLN A 237 15.29 2.77 24.33
CA GLN A 237 14.22 3.64 24.82
C GLN A 237 13.72 3.21 26.20
N ILE A 238 13.61 1.91 26.47
CA ILE A 238 13.27 1.36 27.80
C ILE A 238 14.25 1.90 28.85
N ARG A 239 15.57 1.77 28.62
CA ARG A 239 16.60 2.30 29.54
C ARG A 239 16.50 3.80 29.75
N VAL A 240 16.13 4.55 28.71
CA VAL A 240 15.91 6.01 28.81
C VAL A 240 14.71 6.31 29.72
N TYR A 241 13.58 5.64 29.51
CA TYR A 241 12.37 5.82 30.31
C TYR A 241 12.54 5.34 31.75
N GLU A 242 13.22 4.22 31.98
CA GLU A 242 13.60 3.75 33.33
C GLU A 242 14.45 4.78 34.06
N LYS A 243 15.44 5.38 33.39
CA LYS A 243 16.27 6.44 33.97
C LYS A 243 15.45 7.69 34.27
N GLN A 244 14.51 8.05 33.42
CA GLN A 244 13.58 9.16 33.67
C GLN A 244 12.66 8.86 34.85
N LEU A 245 12.15 7.63 34.97
CA LEU A 245 11.30 7.19 36.06
C LEU A 245 12.06 7.27 37.40
N LYS A 246 13.26 6.69 37.47
CA LYS A 246 14.15 6.77 38.64
C LYS A 246 14.44 8.22 39.05
N ARG A 247 14.67 9.12 38.09
CA ARG A 247 14.88 10.56 38.37
C ARG A 247 13.65 11.24 38.95
N LEU A 248 12.45 10.88 38.50
CA LEU A 248 11.20 11.44 39.02
C LEU A 248 10.91 10.91 40.43
N GLU A 249 11.23 9.64 40.70
CA GLU A 249 11.11 9.02 42.02
C GLU A 249 12.10 9.63 43.03
N LEU A 250 13.32 9.95 42.60
CA LEU A 250 14.32 10.63 43.44
C LEU A 250 14.08 12.13 43.61
N SER A 251 13.17 12.74 42.84
CA SER A 251 12.91 14.18 42.94
C SER A 251 12.15 14.50 44.23
N LYS A 252 12.62 15.51 44.99
CA LYS A 252 11.99 15.93 46.25
C LYS A 252 10.53 16.36 46.10
N THR A 253 10.14 16.79 44.90
CA THR A 253 8.78 17.20 44.55
C THR A 253 7.98 15.99 44.05
N LYS A 254 6.83 15.71 44.66
CA LYS A 254 5.94 14.62 44.23
C LYS A 254 5.56 14.80 42.74
N PRO A 255 6.00 13.91 41.83
CA PRO A 255 5.71 14.04 40.41
C PRO A 255 4.21 13.88 40.14
N LYS A 256 3.70 14.57 39.12
CA LYS A 256 2.28 14.45 38.71
C LYS A 256 1.99 13.01 38.27
N ALA A 257 0.94 12.40 38.84
CA ALA A 257 0.53 11.03 38.55
C ALA A 257 0.33 10.76 37.05
N THR A 258 -0.18 11.75 36.31
CA THR A 258 -0.37 11.65 34.85
C THR A 258 0.93 11.48 34.09
N LYS A 259 2.03 12.11 34.52
CA LYS A 259 3.35 11.95 33.89
C LYS A 259 3.94 10.57 34.18
N LEU A 260 3.81 10.09 35.42
CA LEU A 260 4.24 8.75 35.81
C LEU A 260 3.47 7.68 35.03
N GLY A 261 2.13 7.79 34.96
CA GLY A 261 1.29 6.87 34.19
C GLY A 261 1.69 6.80 32.72
N LYS A 262 1.97 7.95 32.09
CA LYS A 262 2.47 7.98 30.70
C LYS A 262 3.81 7.26 30.52
N ILE A 263 4.76 7.45 31.43
CA ILE A 263 6.07 6.78 31.35
C ILE A 263 5.92 5.27 31.54
N LYS A 264 5.09 4.82 32.49
CA LYS A 264 4.82 3.40 32.72
C LYS A 264 4.13 2.75 31.51
N ASN A 265 3.08 3.37 30.98
CA ASN A 265 2.41 2.88 29.77
C ASN A 265 3.37 2.78 28.57
N ASN A 266 4.28 3.76 28.40
CA ASN A 266 5.30 3.71 27.36
C ASN A 266 6.30 2.56 27.57
N LEU A 267 6.72 2.30 28.81
CA LEU A 267 7.57 1.16 29.15
C LEU A 267 6.87 -0.16 28.80
N ASP A 268 5.60 -0.32 29.19
CA ASP A 268 4.84 -1.54 28.92
C ASP A 268 4.68 -1.79 27.42
N ASN A 269 4.37 -0.72 26.65
CA ASN A 269 4.27 -0.81 25.19
C ASN A 269 5.63 -1.16 24.54
N LEU A 270 6.73 -0.54 24.99
CA LEU A 270 8.06 -0.84 24.47
C LEU A 270 8.51 -2.26 24.85
N ASN A 271 8.17 -2.74 26.04
CA ASN A 271 8.46 -4.12 26.46
C ASN A 271 7.73 -5.14 25.57
N LYS A 272 6.49 -4.86 25.16
CA LYS A 272 5.74 -5.70 24.19
C LYS A 272 6.35 -5.70 22.79
N LEU A 273 6.99 -4.59 22.38
CA LEU A 273 7.60 -4.45 21.05
C LEU A 273 9.05 -4.93 20.99
N LYS A 274 9.72 -5.01 22.14
CA LYS A 274 11.14 -5.35 22.24
C LYS A 274 11.35 -6.80 21.75
N PRO A 275 12.20 -7.03 20.75
CA PRO A 275 12.54 -8.40 20.36
C PRO A 275 13.36 -9.10 21.46
N SER A 276 13.26 -10.43 21.49
CA SER A 276 14.08 -11.28 22.37
C SER A 276 15.58 -11.13 22.10
N THR A 277 15.95 -10.91 20.84
CA THR A 277 17.32 -10.80 20.35
C THR A 277 17.49 -9.61 19.41
N GLY A 278 18.72 -9.12 19.24
CA GLY A 278 19.02 -7.98 18.38
C GLY A 278 18.77 -6.59 18.99
N SER A 279 19.33 -5.57 18.36
CA SER A 279 19.12 -4.15 18.71
C SER A 279 19.46 -3.24 17.53
N ALA A 280 19.10 -1.96 17.62
CA ALA A 280 19.49 -0.93 16.64
C ALA A 280 21.00 -0.66 16.71
N SER A 281 21.79 -1.56 16.12
CA SER A 281 23.25 -1.52 16.16
C SER A 281 23.84 -0.60 15.08
N GLY A 282 25.13 -0.26 15.22
CA GLY A 282 25.86 0.49 14.20
C GLY A 282 25.92 -0.24 12.84
N ALA A 283 25.85 -1.58 12.83
CA ALA A 283 25.74 -2.34 11.59
C ALA A 283 24.40 -2.06 10.90
N VAL A 284 23.28 -2.18 11.62
CA VAL A 284 21.93 -1.86 11.11
C VAL A 284 21.89 -0.43 10.56
N ALA A 285 22.45 0.54 11.30
CA ALA A 285 22.55 1.93 10.85
C ALA A 285 23.28 2.05 9.50
N ARG A 286 24.42 1.36 9.30
CA ARG A 286 25.16 1.36 8.02
C ARG A 286 24.38 0.76 6.86
N HIS A 287 23.52 -0.23 7.11
CA HIS A 287 22.65 -0.79 6.06
C HIS A 287 21.59 0.21 5.62
N ILE A 288 20.97 0.90 6.57
CA ILE A 288 19.97 1.93 6.28
C ILE A 288 20.61 3.12 5.57
N GLN A 289 21.80 3.55 5.98
CA GLN A 289 22.58 4.59 5.28
C GLN A 289 22.90 4.21 3.82
N ARG A 290 23.16 2.92 3.54
CA ARG A 290 23.34 2.47 2.15
C ARG A 290 22.05 2.51 1.36
N TRP A 291 20.95 2.09 1.97
CA TRP A 291 19.63 2.17 1.37
C TRP A 291 19.22 3.62 1.05
N THR A 292 19.46 4.59 1.95
CA THR A 292 19.14 6.00 1.67
C THR A 292 19.94 6.56 0.49
N ARG A 293 21.18 6.12 0.27
CA ARG A 293 21.99 6.54 -0.89
C ARG A 293 21.45 6.05 -2.22
N THR A 294 20.60 5.01 -2.21
CA THR A 294 19.95 4.51 -3.42
C THR A 294 18.65 5.26 -3.75
N LEU A 295 18.26 6.26 -2.94
CA LEU A 295 17.13 7.13 -3.25
C LEU A 295 17.51 8.16 -4.32
N THR A 296 16.65 8.31 -5.33
CA THR A 296 16.85 9.26 -6.42
C THR A 296 16.60 10.70 -5.96
N LEU A 297 17.07 11.66 -6.77
CA LEU A 297 16.76 13.08 -6.56
C LEU A 297 15.25 13.32 -6.48
N GLN A 298 14.51 12.76 -7.44
CA GLN A 298 13.05 12.93 -7.56
C GLN A 298 12.31 12.35 -6.36
N GLU A 299 12.72 11.19 -5.85
CA GLU A 299 12.14 10.59 -4.63
C GLU A 299 12.37 11.49 -3.41
N LEU A 300 13.57 12.05 -3.25
CA LEU A 300 13.87 12.95 -2.12
C LEU A 300 13.12 14.27 -2.22
N GLU A 301 12.98 14.85 -3.40
CA GLU A 301 12.14 16.04 -3.63
C GLU A 301 10.66 15.74 -3.37
N TYR A 302 10.18 14.58 -3.83
CA TYR A 302 8.82 14.12 -3.54
C TYR A 302 8.59 14.02 -2.02
N PHE A 303 9.52 13.43 -1.27
CA PHE A 303 9.43 13.37 0.19
C PHE A 303 9.45 14.76 0.83
N ALA A 304 10.25 15.68 0.33
CA ALA A 304 10.33 17.04 0.87
C ALA A 304 9.02 17.83 0.64
N LEU A 305 8.32 17.57 -0.47
CA LEU A 305 7.04 18.22 -0.81
C LEU A 305 5.84 17.61 -0.10
N HIS A 306 5.75 16.27 -0.05
CA HIS A 306 4.50 15.58 0.29
C HIS A 306 4.52 14.91 1.66
N MET A 307 5.70 14.53 2.16
CA MET A 307 5.78 13.73 3.38
C MET A 307 6.12 14.62 4.57
N PRO A 308 5.58 14.30 5.77
CA PRO A 308 6.01 14.97 6.98
C PRO A 308 7.51 14.75 7.21
N THR A 309 8.19 15.76 7.73
CA THR A 309 9.64 15.67 8.03
C THR A 309 9.95 14.81 9.27
N GLU A 310 8.95 14.59 10.13
CA GLU A 310 9.14 13.96 11.45
C GLU A 310 9.62 12.49 11.38
N PRO A 311 9.10 11.62 10.49
CA PRO A 311 9.64 10.27 10.29
C PRO A 311 11.14 10.29 9.92
N TRP A 312 11.57 11.22 9.06
CA TRP A 312 12.97 11.37 8.67
C TRP A 312 13.85 11.83 9.82
N LYS A 313 13.41 12.82 10.61
CA LYS A 313 14.12 13.24 11.83
C LYS A 313 14.30 12.07 12.80
N LYS A 314 13.22 11.32 13.07
CA LYS A 314 13.25 10.18 13.98
C LYS A 314 14.19 9.08 13.47
N LEU A 315 14.19 8.80 12.16
CA LEU A 315 15.12 7.84 11.57
C LEU A 315 16.57 8.35 11.69
N ALA A 316 16.80 9.64 11.39
CA ALA A 316 18.11 10.28 11.49
C ALA A 316 18.66 10.29 12.93
N ASP A 317 17.81 10.47 13.94
CA ASP A 317 18.20 10.44 15.35
C ASP A 317 18.66 9.04 15.80
N ILE A 318 18.14 7.97 15.19
CA ILE A 318 18.52 6.59 15.48
C ILE A 318 19.75 6.17 14.66
N VAL A 319 19.78 6.52 13.38
CA VAL A 319 20.79 6.05 12.40
C VAL A 319 22.01 6.98 12.32
N HIS A 320 21.88 8.22 12.82
CA HIS A 320 22.89 9.27 12.73
C HIS A 320 23.33 9.57 11.30
N PHE A 321 22.36 9.92 10.44
CA PHE A 321 22.63 10.27 9.05
C PHE A 321 23.55 11.48 8.91
N ASN A 322 24.40 11.44 7.89
CA ASN A 322 25.19 12.56 7.42
C ASN A 322 24.54 13.16 6.15
N PRO A 323 24.24 14.48 6.11
CA PRO A 323 23.56 15.10 4.98
C PRO A 323 24.22 14.87 3.61
N THR A 324 25.55 15.01 3.51
CA THR A 324 26.26 14.94 2.22
C THR A 324 26.58 13.51 1.82
N LYS A 325 26.93 12.66 2.79
CA LYS A 325 27.32 11.27 2.53
C LYS A 325 26.13 10.34 2.31
N ASP A 326 25.04 10.53 3.04
CA ASP A 326 23.89 9.62 3.01
C ASP A 326 22.77 10.10 2.08
N PHE A 327 22.78 11.38 1.70
CA PHE A 327 21.88 11.99 0.71
C PHE A 327 22.67 12.75 -0.37
N PRO A 328 23.58 12.07 -1.12
CA PRO A 328 24.46 12.74 -2.07
C PRO A 328 23.71 13.43 -3.21
N SER A 329 22.56 12.90 -3.62
CA SER A 329 21.68 13.48 -4.64
C SER A 329 20.95 14.75 -4.16
N LEU A 330 20.76 14.91 -2.85
CA LEU A 330 20.06 16.08 -2.28
C LEU A 330 20.60 16.47 -0.90
N PRO A 331 21.82 17.05 -0.80
CA PRO A 331 22.49 17.28 0.49
C PRO A 331 21.73 18.19 1.46
N TRP A 332 20.86 19.06 0.95
CA TRP A 332 20.04 19.95 1.77
C TRP A 332 18.78 19.28 2.34
N PHE A 333 18.42 18.06 1.89
CA PHE A 333 17.21 17.35 2.30
C PHE A 333 17.12 17.11 3.81
N LEU A 334 18.22 16.63 4.43
CA LEU A 334 18.24 16.38 5.87
C LEU A 334 18.20 17.69 6.69
N PRO A 335 19.01 18.72 6.38
CA PRO A 335 18.85 20.05 6.97
C PRO A 335 17.43 20.61 6.83
N PHE A 336 16.79 20.39 5.69
CA PHE A 336 15.40 20.77 5.44
C PHE A 336 14.45 20.05 6.38
N CYS A 337 14.62 18.74 6.56
CA CYS A 337 13.86 17.99 7.54
C CYS A 337 13.98 18.60 8.94
N PHE A 338 15.14 19.13 9.33
CA PHE A 338 15.37 19.80 10.61
C PHE A 338 14.99 21.29 10.67
N GLY A 339 14.34 21.82 9.63
CA GLY A 339 13.77 23.18 9.62
C GLY A 339 14.57 24.22 8.84
N THR A 340 15.67 23.84 8.21
CA THR A 340 16.37 24.73 7.25
C THR A 340 15.47 24.96 6.03
N PRO A 341 15.35 26.17 5.47
CA PRO A 341 14.61 26.36 4.22
C PRO A 341 15.28 25.61 3.06
N ALA A 342 14.49 25.17 2.09
CA ALA A 342 15.02 24.64 0.84
C ALA A 342 15.68 25.78 0.03
N PRO A 343 16.75 25.51 -0.74
CA PRO A 343 17.40 26.53 -1.57
C PRO A 343 16.41 27.20 -2.52
N THR A 344 16.54 28.53 -2.72
CA THR A 344 15.53 29.37 -3.39
C THR A 344 15.28 29.03 -4.86
N ASP A 345 16.25 28.40 -5.50
CA ASP A 345 16.23 27.92 -6.89
C ASP A 345 15.56 26.54 -7.04
N THR A 346 15.24 25.86 -5.95
CA THR A 346 14.64 24.52 -6.00
C THR A 346 13.12 24.57 -6.14
N MET A 347 12.55 23.56 -6.82
CA MET A 347 11.10 23.34 -6.89
C MET A 347 10.46 23.35 -5.51
N VAL A 348 11.10 22.70 -4.51
CA VAL A 348 10.57 22.60 -3.14
C VAL A 348 10.41 23.97 -2.48
N SER A 349 11.34 24.89 -2.71
CA SER A 349 11.26 26.25 -2.18
C SER A 349 10.16 27.06 -2.87
N ARG A 350 10.09 26.98 -4.21
CA ARG A 350 9.10 27.70 -5.02
C ARG A 350 7.66 27.21 -4.77
N CYS A 351 7.46 25.92 -4.56
CA CYS A 351 6.15 25.34 -4.27
C CYS A 351 5.64 25.65 -2.85
N ARG A 352 6.47 26.14 -1.91
CA ARG A 352 5.96 26.56 -0.58
C ARG A 352 5.04 27.78 -0.66
N ASP A 353 5.28 28.66 -1.63
CA ASP A 353 4.52 29.89 -1.83
C ASP A 353 3.53 29.75 -2.99
N LEU A 354 3.01 28.54 -3.22
CA LEU A 354 2.07 28.27 -4.30
C LEU A 354 0.72 28.92 -3.99
N THR A 355 0.25 29.75 -4.91
CA THR A 355 -0.97 30.55 -4.80
C THR A 355 -1.80 30.41 -6.07
N VAL A 356 -3.08 30.80 -5.99
CA VAL A 356 -3.97 30.83 -7.16
C VAL A 356 -3.40 31.66 -8.31
N ASP A 357 -2.71 32.76 -8.01
CA ASP A 357 -2.22 33.69 -9.03
C ASP A 357 -0.94 33.20 -9.73
N ASN A 358 -0.10 32.43 -9.02
CA ASN A 358 1.20 31.99 -9.57
C ASN A 358 1.22 30.54 -10.09
N ILE A 359 0.23 29.71 -9.75
CA ILE A 359 0.26 28.27 -10.04
C ILE A 359 0.49 27.95 -11.52
N ASN A 360 -0.25 28.60 -12.42
CA ASN A 360 -0.16 28.33 -13.85
C ASN A 360 1.21 28.76 -14.43
N ASN A 361 1.88 29.75 -13.82
CA ASN A 361 3.25 30.14 -14.19
C ASN A 361 4.29 29.16 -13.63
N LEU A 362 4.12 28.70 -12.39
CA LEU A 362 5.01 27.72 -11.77
C LEU A 362 4.97 26.36 -12.48
N ILE A 363 3.81 25.92 -12.97
CA ILE A 363 3.68 24.69 -13.78
C ILE A 363 4.46 24.82 -15.10
N LYS A 364 4.63 26.03 -15.65
CA LYS A 364 5.48 26.27 -16.82
C LYS A 364 6.97 26.16 -16.50
N GLU A 365 7.37 26.53 -15.29
CA GLU A 365 8.77 26.50 -14.84
C GLU A 365 9.19 25.10 -14.36
N PHE A 366 8.32 24.41 -13.61
CA PHE A 366 8.63 23.15 -12.93
C PHE A 366 7.63 22.03 -13.27
N LYS A 367 8.13 20.78 -13.26
CA LYS A 367 7.30 19.57 -13.35
C LYS A 367 6.74 19.21 -11.97
N ILE A 368 5.77 19.98 -11.50
CA ILE A 368 5.22 19.82 -10.14
C ILE A 368 4.25 18.62 -10.12
N PRO A 369 4.44 17.62 -9.25
CA PRO A 369 3.52 16.49 -9.18
C PRO A 369 2.08 16.94 -8.91
N TYR A 370 1.11 16.39 -9.65
CA TYR A 370 -0.30 16.77 -9.57
C TYR A 370 -0.88 16.60 -8.17
N SER A 371 -0.40 15.62 -7.39
CA SER A 371 -0.80 15.44 -5.99
C SER A 371 -0.61 16.71 -5.14
N HIS A 372 0.39 17.54 -5.47
CA HIS A 372 0.64 18.83 -4.82
C HIS A 372 -0.29 19.94 -5.35
N LEU A 373 -0.62 19.88 -6.64
CA LEU A 373 -1.45 20.86 -7.34
C LEU A 373 -2.95 20.67 -7.08
N LYS A 374 -3.38 19.48 -6.64
CA LYS A 374 -4.78 19.08 -6.47
C LYS A 374 -5.63 20.07 -5.67
N GLN A 375 -5.05 20.74 -4.67
CA GLN A 375 -5.78 21.74 -3.86
C GLN A 375 -6.18 23.00 -4.66
N PHE A 376 -5.59 23.20 -5.84
CA PHE A 376 -5.83 24.34 -6.75
C PHE A 376 -6.52 23.93 -8.05
N LYS A 377 -7.05 22.71 -8.15
CA LYS A 377 -7.63 22.15 -9.37
C LYS A 377 -8.61 23.07 -10.13
N GLU A 378 -9.43 23.83 -9.40
CA GLU A 378 -10.42 24.76 -9.98
C GLU A 378 -9.79 25.99 -10.67
N HIS A 379 -8.49 26.22 -10.48
CA HIS A 379 -7.75 27.38 -10.99
C HIS A 379 -6.72 26.99 -12.07
N LEU A 380 -6.66 25.71 -12.42
CA LEU A 380 -5.81 25.21 -13.50
C LEU A 380 -6.49 25.50 -14.85
N ASN A 381 -5.81 26.24 -15.71
CA ASN A 381 -6.27 26.42 -17.09
C ASN A 381 -5.95 25.18 -17.93
N ASP A 382 -6.57 25.07 -19.10
CA ASP A 382 -6.42 23.90 -19.97
C ASP A 382 -4.97 23.66 -20.41
N GLN A 383 -4.20 24.74 -20.64
CA GLN A 383 -2.77 24.63 -20.97
C GLN A 383 -1.97 23.99 -19.82
N SER A 384 -2.25 24.37 -18.57
CA SER A 384 -1.62 23.79 -17.39
C SER A 384 -2.07 22.35 -17.16
N LYS A 385 -3.35 22.02 -17.37
CA LYS A 385 -3.86 20.64 -17.31
C LYS A 385 -3.17 19.74 -18.35
N ALA A 386 -3.09 20.18 -19.60
CA ALA A 386 -2.39 19.49 -20.67
C ALA A 386 -0.91 19.29 -20.34
N ARG A 387 -0.25 20.35 -19.84
CA ARG A 387 1.15 20.28 -19.41
C ARG A 387 1.35 19.26 -18.30
N ILE A 388 0.49 19.24 -17.27
CA ILE A 388 0.51 18.23 -16.20
C ILE A 388 0.42 16.83 -16.82
N ALA A 389 -0.59 16.59 -17.65
CA ALA A 389 -0.77 15.29 -18.32
C ALA A 389 0.43 14.88 -19.19
N SER A 390 1.17 15.83 -19.76
CA SER A 390 2.35 15.54 -20.58
C SER A 390 3.58 15.11 -19.78
N TYR A 391 3.79 15.64 -18.57
CA TYR A 391 5.00 15.36 -17.78
C TYR A 391 4.79 14.38 -16.64
N GLU A 392 3.55 14.10 -16.23
CA GLU A 392 3.27 13.09 -15.21
C GLU A 392 3.83 11.74 -15.67
N GLU A 393 4.66 11.12 -14.83
CA GLU A 393 5.41 9.92 -15.20
C GLU A 393 4.48 8.75 -15.52
N LYS A 394 3.37 8.63 -14.79
CA LYS A 394 2.44 7.51 -14.90
C LYS A 394 1.10 7.96 -15.42
N LEU A 395 0.63 7.32 -16.49
CA LEU A 395 -0.73 7.50 -17.00
C LEU A 395 -1.80 7.23 -15.92
N ASP A 396 -1.53 6.30 -15.02
CA ASP A 396 -2.37 6.01 -13.85
C ASP A 396 -2.73 7.25 -13.04
N THR A 397 -1.78 8.17 -12.82
CA THR A 397 -2.02 9.40 -12.06
C THR A 397 -3.03 10.29 -12.78
N ILE A 398 -2.92 10.40 -14.10
CA ILE A 398 -3.81 11.23 -14.92
C ILE A 398 -5.22 10.63 -14.93
N LEU A 399 -5.33 9.32 -15.14
CA LEU A 399 -6.61 8.60 -15.09
C LEU A 399 -7.26 8.66 -13.71
N TRP A 400 -6.45 8.60 -12.64
CA TRP A 400 -6.94 8.70 -11.27
C TRP A 400 -7.61 10.04 -10.99
N TYR A 401 -7.11 11.13 -11.58
CA TYR A 401 -7.58 12.50 -11.36
C TYR A 401 -8.22 13.14 -12.59
N TYR A 402 -8.72 12.31 -13.51
CA TYR A 402 -9.24 12.78 -14.79
C TYR A 402 -10.36 13.82 -14.63
N GLU A 403 -11.23 13.67 -13.63
CA GLU A 403 -12.30 14.64 -13.32
C GLU A 403 -11.78 16.06 -13.03
N ASP A 404 -10.57 16.18 -12.51
CA ASP A 404 -9.96 17.46 -12.18
C ASP A 404 -9.16 18.03 -13.38
N LEU A 405 -8.61 17.14 -14.20
CA LEU A 405 -7.76 17.46 -15.35
C LEU A 405 -8.52 17.48 -16.68
N GLN A 406 -9.83 17.24 -16.67
CA GLN A 406 -10.64 17.12 -17.89
C GLN A 406 -10.51 18.36 -18.78
N CYS A 407 -9.99 18.16 -20.00
CA CYS A 407 -10.04 19.07 -21.15
C CYS A 407 -9.66 18.30 -22.44
N SER A 408 -9.95 18.87 -23.62
CA SER A 408 -9.70 18.22 -24.93
C SER A 408 -8.23 17.81 -25.10
N ASP A 409 -7.29 18.68 -24.72
CA ASP A 409 -5.87 18.42 -24.88
C ASP A 409 -5.39 17.25 -23.99
N VAL A 410 -5.99 17.08 -22.81
CA VAL A 410 -5.69 15.95 -21.92
C VAL A 410 -6.22 14.64 -22.51
N ASP A 411 -7.38 14.65 -23.15
CA ASP A 411 -7.92 13.48 -23.85
C ASP A 411 -7.00 13.01 -24.98
N ASP A 412 -6.47 13.97 -25.75
CA ASP A 412 -5.53 13.72 -26.86
C ASP A 412 -4.21 13.14 -26.32
N ILE A 413 -3.67 13.70 -25.24
CA ILE A 413 -2.45 13.20 -24.57
C ILE A 413 -2.65 11.78 -24.03
N ILE A 414 -3.77 11.49 -23.38
CA ILE A 414 -4.06 10.14 -22.88
C ILE A 414 -4.14 9.16 -24.06
N SER A 415 -4.85 9.53 -25.13
CA SER A 415 -5.00 8.71 -26.34
C SER A 415 -3.64 8.45 -27.01
N GLU A 416 -2.78 9.45 -27.09
CA GLU A 416 -1.42 9.32 -27.62
C GLU A 416 -0.56 8.39 -26.75
N ARG A 417 -0.55 8.58 -25.43
CA ARG A 417 0.22 7.74 -24.50
C ARG A 417 -0.20 6.27 -24.55
N ILE A 418 -1.51 5.99 -24.61
CA ILE A 418 -2.02 4.62 -24.77
C ILE A 418 -1.58 4.02 -26.11
N ARG A 419 -1.70 4.77 -27.22
CA ARG A 419 -1.27 4.30 -28.55
C ARG A 419 0.24 4.09 -28.65
N ASN A 420 1.02 4.85 -27.88
CA ASN A 420 2.46 4.67 -27.75
C ASN A 420 2.83 3.47 -26.84
N GLY A 421 1.84 2.68 -26.39
CA GLY A 421 2.06 1.46 -25.61
C GLY A 421 2.32 1.70 -24.13
N GLU A 422 2.04 2.90 -23.61
CA GLU A 422 2.18 3.13 -22.18
C GLU A 422 1.21 2.26 -21.39
N GLN A 423 1.75 1.50 -20.43
CA GLN A 423 0.96 0.59 -19.63
C GLN A 423 0.19 1.30 -18.53
N ILE A 424 -1.04 0.83 -18.31
CA ILE A 424 -1.88 1.25 -17.20
C ILE A 424 -1.73 0.20 -16.10
N THR A 425 -1.10 0.60 -15.00
CA THR A 425 -0.82 -0.26 -13.84
C THR A 425 -1.81 -0.08 -12.70
N LEU A 426 -2.93 0.61 -12.97
CA LEU A 426 -4.01 0.79 -12.01
C LEU A 426 -4.48 -0.58 -11.49
N PRO A 427 -4.70 -0.72 -10.16
CA PRO A 427 -5.38 -1.88 -9.62
C PRO A 427 -6.71 -2.08 -10.36
N TYR A 428 -7.06 -3.32 -10.68
CA TYR A 428 -8.14 -3.61 -11.62
C TYR A 428 -9.47 -3.03 -11.13
N GLY A 429 -9.71 -3.10 -9.81
CA GLY A 429 -10.90 -2.48 -9.22
C GLY A 429 -10.95 -0.96 -9.40
N LYS A 430 -9.79 -0.28 -9.35
CA LYS A 430 -9.72 1.15 -9.63
C LYS A 430 -9.99 1.45 -11.10
N LEU A 431 -9.45 0.65 -12.01
CA LEU A 431 -9.69 0.79 -13.44
C LEU A 431 -11.20 0.71 -13.75
N MET A 432 -11.91 -0.25 -13.14
CA MET A 432 -13.36 -0.36 -13.26
C MET A 432 -14.11 0.86 -12.71
N GLU A 433 -13.67 1.40 -11.57
CA GLU A 433 -14.24 2.65 -11.03
C GLU A 433 -14.05 3.82 -12.01
N ARG A 434 -12.87 3.94 -12.62
CA ARG A 434 -12.56 4.98 -13.60
C ARG A 434 -13.37 4.82 -14.87
N LEU A 435 -13.50 3.60 -15.41
CA LEU A 435 -14.35 3.33 -16.56
C LEU A 435 -15.82 3.69 -16.30
N LEU A 436 -16.36 3.32 -15.13
CA LEU A 436 -17.71 3.71 -14.76
C LEU A 436 -17.87 5.23 -14.69
N LEU A 437 -16.90 5.95 -14.11
CA LEU A 437 -16.90 7.41 -14.05
C LEU A 437 -16.87 8.02 -15.46
N LEU A 438 -15.94 7.58 -16.31
CA LEU A 438 -15.78 8.08 -17.67
C LEU A 438 -17.05 7.83 -18.50
N ARG A 439 -17.64 6.64 -18.38
CA ARG A 439 -18.93 6.31 -19.02
C ARG A 439 -20.05 7.21 -18.51
N THR A 440 -20.10 7.44 -17.20
CA THR A 440 -21.07 8.35 -16.58
C THR A 440 -20.92 9.77 -17.11
N ILE A 441 -19.69 10.29 -17.23
CA ILE A 441 -19.43 11.63 -17.80
C ILE A 441 -19.83 11.68 -19.28
N ARG A 442 -19.51 10.64 -20.05
CA ARG A 442 -19.82 10.52 -21.48
C ARG A 442 -21.33 10.51 -21.74
N ASP A 443 -22.08 9.77 -20.93
CA ASP A 443 -23.51 9.55 -21.13
C ASP A 443 -24.34 10.68 -20.48
N ASN A 444 -23.86 11.30 -19.38
CA ASN A 444 -24.54 12.38 -18.65
C ASN A 444 -24.47 13.77 -19.29
N VAL A 445 -23.89 13.92 -20.49
CA VAL A 445 -24.08 15.14 -21.30
C VAL A 445 -25.58 15.38 -21.59
N SER A 446 -26.45 14.38 -21.42
CA SER A 446 -27.91 14.52 -21.58
C SER A 446 -28.74 14.62 -20.29
N GLU A 447 -28.24 14.20 -19.10
CA GLU A 447 -29.08 14.04 -17.89
C GLU A 447 -28.83 15.07 -16.76
N THR A 448 -27.89 16.01 -16.89
CA THR A 448 -27.55 16.96 -15.79
C THR A 448 -28.66 17.97 -15.44
N ARG A 449 -29.88 17.84 -15.99
CA ARG A 449 -31.05 18.64 -15.61
C ARG A 449 -32.02 17.97 -14.64
N SER A 450 -31.90 16.69 -14.26
CA SER A 450 -32.95 16.03 -13.46
C SER A 450 -32.53 15.49 -12.07
N PHE A 451 -31.24 15.27 -11.77
CA PHE A 451 -30.87 14.54 -10.53
C PHE A 451 -30.42 15.40 -9.33
N ARG A 452 -30.37 16.73 -9.44
CA ARG A 452 -30.18 17.65 -8.29
C ARG A 452 -31.42 18.52 -8.09
N GLY A 453 -32.46 17.97 -7.47
CA GLY A 453 -33.69 18.75 -7.27
C GLY A 453 -34.79 18.11 -6.44
N THR A 454 -34.52 17.58 -5.24
CA THR A 454 -35.58 17.48 -4.20
C THR A 454 -35.83 18.81 -3.49
N GLY A 455 -35.17 19.90 -3.92
CA GLY A 455 -35.54 21.26 -3.58
C GLY A 455 -36.75 21.71 -4.38
N ARG A 456 -37.94 21.66 -3.76
CA ARG A 456 -39.18 22.29 -4.24
C ARG A 456 -38.98 23.80 -4.43
N GLY A 457 -38.44 24.22 -5.58
CA GLY A 457 -38.30 25.62 -5.99
C GLY A 457 -39.13 25.88 -7.24
N ARG A 458 -40.32 26.46 -7.07
CA ARG A 458 -41.13 27.04 -8.16
C ARG A 458 -40.35 28.20 -8.78
N GLY A 459 -39.69 27.99 -9.92
CA GLY A 459 -38.95 29.08 -10.58
C GLY A 459 -38.28 28.75 -11.91
N ALA A 460 -38.69 27.69 -12.61
CA ALA A 460 -38.06 27.26 -13.85
C ALA A 460 -39.02 27.39 -15.04
N GLU A 461 -39.24 28.61 -15.53
CA GLU A 461 -40.04 28.84 -16.75
C GLU A 461 -39.44 29.91 -17.71
N ARG A 462 -38.17 30.31 -17.54
CA ARG A 462 -37.60 31.41 -18.35
C ARG A 462 -36.27 31.17 -19.07
N ILE A 463 -35.74 29.94 -19.11
CA ILE A 463 -34.47 29.63 -19.81
C ILE A 463 -34.70 28.56 -20.89
N ALA A 464 -35.51 28.87 -21.90
CA ALA A 464 -35.86 27.93 -22.98
C ALA A 464 -35.69 28.52 -24.40
N ARG A 465 -34.90 29.60 -24.60
CA ARG A 465 -34.77 30.23 -25.94
C ARG A 465 -33.34 30.51 -26.44
N ASN A 466 -32.32 29.76 -25.97
CA ASN A 466 -30.94 29.95 -26.46
C ASN A 466 -30.26 28.62 -26.88
N VAL A 467 -31.02 27.62 -27.31
CA VAL A 467 -30.52 26.23 -27.49
C VAL A 467 -30.04 25.93 -28.92
N ASP A 468 -30.38 26.73 -29.93
CA ASP A 468 -30.16 26.32 -31.33
C ASP A 468 -28.73 26.54 -31.89
N ASN A 469 -27.76 26.96 -31.07
CA ASN A 469 -26.37 27.20 -31.51
C ASN A 469 -25.30 26.37 -30.80
N GLN A 470 -25.66 25.29 -30.08
CA GLN A 470 -24.69 24.43 -29.34
C GLN A 470 -24.50 23.01 -29.87
N HIS A 471 -25.21 22.60 -30.95
CA HIS A 471 -25.15 21.23 -31.47
C HIS A 471 -23.87 20.85 -32.25
N SER A 472 -22.90 21.75 -32.45
CA SER A 472 -21.61 21.41 -33.07
C SER A 472 -20.46 21.14 -32.09
N ALA A 473 -20.69 21.28 -30.78
CA ALA A 473 -19.69 20.99 -29.73
C ALA A 473 -19.86 19.59 -29.08
N GLU A 474 -20.89 18.84 -29.49
CA GLU A 474 -21.33 17.59 -28.82
C GLU A 474 -20.52 16.32 -29.14
N SER A 475 -19.48 16.38 -29.98
CA SER A 475 -18.81 15.16 -30.48
C SER A 475 -17.30 15.06 -30.23
N ARG A 476 -16.73 15.81 -29.28
CA ARG A 476 -15.40 15.45 -28.73
C ARG A 476 -15.59 14.56 -27.51
N LYS A 477 -16.09 13.35 -27.77
CA LYS A 477 -16.20 12.28 -26.78
C LYS A 477 -14.80 11.75 -26.49
N MET A 478 -14.47 11.58 -25.21
CA MET A 478 -13.26 10.92 -24.68
C MET A 478 -12.79 9.77 -25.59
N THR A 479 -11.88 10.06 -26.53
CA THR A 479 -11.49 9.13 -27.60
C THR A 479 -10.77 7.92 -27.04
N PHE A 480 -10.02 8.11 -25.95
CA PHE A 480 -9.29 7.05 -25.26
C PHE A 480 -10.18 6.04 -24.52
N TYR A 481 -11.49 6.29 -24.36
CA TYR A 481 -12.36 5.40 -23.58
C TYR A 481 -12.46 4.00 -24.18
N SER A 482 -12.53 3.88 -25.52
CA SER A 482 -12.54 2.58 -26.19
C SER A 482 -11.24 1.82 -25.97
N ASP A 483 -10.12 2.52 -25.97
CA ASP A 483 -8.81 1.90 -25.76
C ASP A 483 -8.66 1.40 -24.32
N LEU A 484 -9.18 2.16 -23.35
CA LEU A 484 -9.24 1.73 -21.95
C LEU A 484 -10.10 0.47 -21.75
N LEU A 485 -11.21 0.34 -22.48
CA LEU A 485 -12.03 -0.87 -22.42
C LEU A 485 -11.26 -2.11 -22.91
N VAL A 486 -10.48 -1.97 -24.00
CA VAL A 486 -9.64 -3.06 -24.51
C VAL A 486 -8.58 -3.46 -23.49
N ILE A 487 -7.95 -2.48 -22.84
CA ILE A 487 -6.96 -2.74 -21.78
C ILE A 487 -7.61 -3.45 -20.59
N ALA A 488 -8.78 -2.98 -20.14
CA ALA A 488 -9.50 -3.60 -19.03
C ALA A 488 -9.96 -5.02 -19.35
N GLU A 489 -10.38 -5.30 -20.58
CA GLU A 489 -10.74 -6.64 -21.03
C GLU A 489 -9.51 -7.57 -21.06
N ALA A 490 -8.38 -7.08 -21.57
CA ALA A 490 -7.12 -7.83 -21.54
C ALA A 490 -6.64 -8.10 -20.11
N GLN A 491 -6.81 -7.17 -19.18
CA GLN A 491 -6.51 -7.39 -17.76
C GLN A 491 -7.47 -8.41 -17.13
N LEU A 492 -8.77 -8.35 -17.46
CA LEU A 492 -9.76 -9.32 -16.98
C LEU A 492 -9.39 -10.75 -17.35
N GLN A 493 -8.99 -10.97 -18.61
CA GLN A 493 -8.59 -12.29 -19.12
C GLN A 493 -7.35 -12.86 -18.44
N LYS A 494 -6.49 -12.01 -17.87
CA LYS A 494 -5.31 -12.44 -17.10
C LYS A 494 -5.69 -12.94 -15.70
N ILE A 495 -6.83 -12.50 -15.17
CA ILE A 495 -7.29 -12.88 -13.83
C ILE A 495 -7.85 -14.30 -13.89
N LYS A 496 -7.23 -15.21 -13.14
CA LYS A 496 -7.70 -16.58 -12.97
C LYS A 496 -8.13 -16.78 -11.53
N LEU A 497 -9.39 -17.14 -11.32
CA LEU A 497 -9.93 -17.51 -10.01
C LEU A 497 -10.15 -19.02 -9.94
N PRO A 498 -9.35 -19.76 -9.16
CA PRO A 498 -9.48 -21.21 -8.99
C PRO A 498 -10.64 -21.54 -8.03
N LEU A 499 -11.85 -21.08 -8.35
CA LEU A 499 -13.07 -21.51 -7.64
C LEU A 499 -13.58 -22.82 -8.21
N GLU A 500 -14.10 -23.69 -7.34
CA GLU A 500 -14.61 -24.98 -7.77
C GLU A 500 -15.93 -24.78 -8.54
N SER A 501 -15.93 -25.16 -9.81
CA SER A 501 -17.10 -25.06 -10.70
C SER A 501 -18.02 -26.29 -10.56
N PRO A 502 -19.36 -26.14 -10.71
CA PRO A 502 -20.08 -24.91 -11.07
C PRO A 502 -20.14 -23.85 -9.96
N VAL A 503 -20.07 -22.57 -10.36
CA VAL A 503 -20.15 -21.41 -9.46
C VAL A 503 -21.47 -20.67 -9.69
N ALA A 504 -22.11 -20.21 -8.61
CA ALA A 504 -23.24 -19.29 -8.68
C ALA A 504 -22.96 -18.02 -7.86
N VAL A 505 -23.23 -16.87 -8.48
CA VAL A 505 -23.07 -15.54 -7.87
C VAL A 505 -24.45 -14.93 -7.66
N MET A 506 -24.77 -14.62 -6.40
CA MET A 506 -26.03 -14.03 -5.95
C MET A 506 -25.78 -12.58 -5.53
N GLY A 507 -26.29 -11.63 -6.32
CA GLY A 507 -26.18 -10.19 -6.04
C GLY A 507 -27.40 -9.64 -5.30
N ASP A 508 -27.17 -8.97 -4.18
CA ASP A 508 -28.22 -8.29 -3.43
C ASP A 508 -28.60 -6.96 -4.10
N ALA A 509 -29.88 -6.85 -4.44
CA ALA A 509 -30.51 -5.66 -5.00
C ALA A 509 -31.65 -5.13 -4.10
N SER A 510 -31.59 -5.42 -2.80
CA SER A 510 -32.50 -4.89 -1.79
C SER A 510 -32.34 -3.38 -1.60
N SER A 511 -33.32 -2.73 -0.97
CA SER A 511 -33.29 -1.27 -0.76
C SER A 511 -32.16 -0.78 0.17
N SER A 512 -31.69 -1.62 1.11
CA SER A 512 -30.57 -1.28 1.99
C SER A 512 -29.24 -1.15 1.23
N MET A 513 -29.13 -1.81 0.07
CA MET A 513 -27.98 -1.74 -0.83
C MET A 513 -27.91 -0.45 -1.67
N ASN A 514 -28.83 0.51 -1.55
CA ASN A 514 -28.90 1.68 -2.44
C ASN A 514 -27.58 2.46 -2.61
N VAL A 515 -26.74 2.55 -1.57
CA VAL A 515 -25.41 3.20 -1.66
C VAL A 515 -24.38 2.28 -2.33
N ALA A 516 -24.48 0.98 -2.09
CA ALA A 516 -23.53 -0.03 -2.52
C ALA A 516 -23.88 -0.73 -3.84
N ILE A 517 -25.09 -0.52 -4.38
CA ILE A 517 -25.67 -1.32 -5.47
C ILE A 517 -24.79 -1.35 -6.72
N ARG A 518 -24.16 -0.23 -7.07
CA ARG A 518 -23.27 -0.14 -8.24
C ARG A 518 -22.03 -1.01 -8.04
N THR A 519 -21.37 -0.87 -6.90
CA THR A 519 -20.19 -1.68 -6.54
C THR A 519 -20.56 -3.15 -6.43
N ALA A 520 -21.66 -3.48 -5.76
CA ALA A 520 -22.17 -4.85 -5.64
C ALA A 520 -22.44 -5.46 -7.02
N THR A 521 -23.11 -4.73 -7.91
CA THR A 521 -23.38 -5.17 -9.28
C THR A 521 -22.10 -5.37 -10.08
N ILE A 522 -21.11 -4.48 -9.95
CA ILE A 522 -19.78 -4.66 -10.58
C ILE A 522 -19.13 -5.94 -10.07
N LEU A 523 -19.07 -6.15 -8.75
CA LEU A 523 -18.46 -7.33 -8.14
C LEU A 523 -19.14 -8.61 -8.61
N SER A 524 -20.47 -8.66 -8.54
CA SER A 524 -21.25 -9.82 -8.97
C SER A 524 -21.00 -10.13 -10.45
N SER A 525 -21.10 -9.12 -11.31
CA SER A 525 -20.95 -9.26 -12.76
C SER A 525 -19.53 -9.65 -13.16
N LEU A 526 -18.53 -9.08 -12.48
CA LEU A 526 -17.12 -9.37 -12.70
C LEU A 526 -16.78 -10.82 -12.32
N LEU A 527 -17.21 -11.27 -11.13
CA LEU A 527 -16.99 -12.65 -10.70
C LEU A 527 -17.73 -13.65 -11.59
N THR A 528 -18.90 -13.27 -12.09
CA THR A 528 -19.62 -14.04 -13.11
C THR A 528 -18.80 -14.20 -14.38
N ALA A 529 -18.24 -13.12 -14.93
CA ALA A 529 -17.42 -13.17 -16.13
C ALA A 529 -16.15 -14.02 -15.93
N ILE A 530 -15.42 -13.80 -14.83
CA ILE A 530 -14.15 -14.51 -14.54
C ILE A 530 -14.37 -16.01 -14.34
N CYS A 531 -15.39 -16.39 -13.57
CA CYS A 531 -15.63 -17.79 -13.22
C CYS A 531 -16.57 -18.51 -14.19
N SER A 532 -17.05 -17.84 -15.25
CA SER A 532 -18.14 -18.34 -16.10
C SER A 532 -19.33 -18.81 -15.25
N ALA A 533 -19.64 -18.07 -14.19
CA ALA A 533 -20.61 -18.45 -13.17
C ALA A 533 -22.05 -18.18 -13.63
N LYS A 534 -23.02 -18.74 -12.91
CA LYS A 534 -24.41 -18.27 -12.99
C LYS A 534 -24.56 -16.96 -12.22
N LEU A 535 -25.39 -16.05 -12.72
CA LEU A 535 -25.69 -14.78 -12.07
C LEU A 535 -27.19 -14.66 -11.85
N ASN A 536 -27.58 -14.42 -10.61
CA ASN A 536 -28.92 -13.98 -10.26
C ASN A 536 -28.85 -12.84 -9.25
N PHE A 537 -29.85 -11.98 -9.28
CA PHE A 537 -30.04 -10.94 -8.28
C PHE A 537 -31.24 -11.29 -7.41
N PHE A 538 -31.29 -10.72 -6.21
CA PHE A 538 -32.42 -10.90 -5.31
C PHE A 538 -32.77 -9.62 -4.55
N ASN A 539 -34.04 -9.51 -4.20
CA ASN A 539 -34.57 -8.55 -3.24
C ASN A 539 -35.58 -9.27 -2.33
N ASN A 540 -36.89 -9.01 -2.46
CA ASN A 540 -37.94 -9.87 -1.91
C ASN A 540 -38.15 -11.16 -2.72
N GLN A 541 -37.63 -11.22 -3.94
CA GLN A 541 -37.65 -12.41 -4.80
C GLN A 541 -36.38 -12.47 -5.66
N MET A 542 -36.12 -13.62 -6.27
CA MET A 542 -35.04 -13.78 -7.25
C MET A 542 -35.47 -13.18 -8.59
N PHE A 543 -34.54 -12.52 -9.28
CA PHE A 543 -34.69 -12.14 -10.67
C PHE A 543 -33.38 -12.32 -11.44
N LEU A 544 -33.52 -12.59 -12.74
CA LEU A 544 -32.37 -12.70 -13.64
C LEU A 544 -32.02 -11.32 -14.22
N PRO A 545 -30.73 -11.02 -14.44
CA PRO A 545 -30.35 -9.83 -15.20
C PRO A 545 -30.83 -9.92 -16.65
N ALA A 546 -30.90 -8.77 -17.33
CA ALA A 546 -31.27 -8.72 -18.75
C ALA A 546 -30.34 -9.54 -19.66
N PHE A 547 -29.08 -9.72 -19.24
CA PHE A 547 -28.09 -10.56 -19.91
C PHE A 547 -27.05 -11.04 -18.88
N THR A 548 -26.39 -12.16 -19.17
CA THR A 548 -25.23 -12.62 -18.39
C THR A 548 -23.99 -11.88 -18.89
N PRO A 549 -23.27 -11.14 -18.02
CA PRO A 549 -22.14 -10.33 -18.43
C PRO A 549 -20.98 -11.21 -18.92
N LYS A 550 -20.45 -10.87 -20.10
CA LYS A 550 -19.27 -11.53 -20.68
C LYS A 550 -18.11 -10.57 -20.89
N THR A 551 -18.39 -9.28 -21.05
CA THR A 551 -17.41 -8.23 -21.31
C THR A 551 -17.43 -7.15 -20.24
N ILE A 552 -16.41 -6.28 -20.21
CA ILE A 552 -16.41 -5.09 -19.34
C ILE A 552 -17.59 -4.17 -19.62
N GLU A 553 -17.95 -3.98 -20.88
CA GLU A 553 -19.07 -3.11 -21.25
C GLU A 553 -20.41 -3.66 -20.74
N ASP A 554 -20.58 -4.99 -20.73
CA ASP A 554 -21.73 -5.67 -20.12
C ASP A 554 -21.79 -5.40 -18.60
N VAL A 555 -20.66 -5.56 -17.91
CA VAL A 555 -20.52 -5.31 -16.45
C VAL A 555 -20.92 -3.86 -16.12
N LEU A 556 -20.40 -2.89 -16.86
CA LEU A 556 -20.71 -1.47 -16.68
C LEU A 556 -22.18 -1.16 -16.99
N THR A 557 -22.74 -1.81 -18.02
CA THR A 557 -24.15 -1.65 -18.38
C THR A 557 -25.07 -2.17 -17.28
N LEU A 558 -24.79 -3.34 -16.71
CA LEU A 558 -25.55 -3.86 -15.57
C LEU A 558 -25.42 -2.93 -14.36
N ALA A 559 -24.21 -2.46 -14.05
CA ALA A 559 -24.00 -1.55 -12.92
C ALA A 559 -24.79 -0.24 -13.00
N LEU A 560 -25.07 0.26 -14.22
CA LEU A 560 -25.86 1.46 -14.46
C LEU A 560 -27.38 1.20 -14.48
N THR A 561 -27.80 -0.02 -14.83
CA THR A 561 -29.23 -0.35 -15.03
C THR A 561 -29.88 -1.03 -13.81
N THR A 562 -29.11 -1.80 -13.03
CA THR A 562 -29.60 -2.46 -11.82
C THR A 562 -29.94 -1.45 -10.73
N ARG A 563 -31.13 -1.58 -10.11
CA ARG A 563 -31.64 -0.69 -9.07
C ARG A 563 -31.92 -1.44 -7.77
N ALA A 564 -31.57 -0.82 -6.66
CA ALA A 564 -31.92 -1.27 -5.31
C ALA A 564 -33.42 -1.08 -5.05
N SER A 565 -34.12 -2.10 -4.55
CA SER A 565 -35.56 -2.06 -4.28
C SER A 565 -36.00 -3.17 -3.32
N GLY A 566 -37.18 -3.03 -2.71
CA GLY A 566 -37.79 -4.12 -1.92
C GLY A 566 -37.06 -4.45 -0.60
N CYS A 567 -37.37 -5.62 -0.08
CA CYS A 567 -36.79 -6.19 1.15
C CYS A 567 -35.53 -7.01 0.86
N THR A 568 -34.93 -7.57 1.91
CA THR A 568 -33.68 -8.35 1.83
C THR A 568 -33.99 -9.80 2.18
N ALA A 569 -34.18 -10.64 1.14
CA ALA A 569 -34.45 -12.07 1.26
C ALA A 569 -33.33 -12.89 0.60
N ASN A 570 -32.20 -13.03 1.28
CA ASN A 570 -31.02 -13.75 0.76
C ASN A 570 -31.33 -15.19 0.35
N ALA A 571 -32.22 -15.85 1.08
CA ALA A 571 -32.72 -17.18 0.74
C ALA A 571 -33.27 -17.27 -0.70
N ALA A 572 -33.88 -16.19 -1.22
CA ALA A 572 -34.48 -16.17 -2.55
C ALA A 572 -33.44 -16.43 -3.65
N GLY A 573 -32.20 -15.96 -3.48
CA GLY A 573 -31.11 -16.23 -4.42
C GLY A 573 -30.74 -17.72 -4.53
N LEU A 574 -30.99 -18.51 -3.48
CA LEU A 574 -30.65 -19.93 -3.40
C LEU A 574 -31.79 -20.87 -3.83
N VAL A 575 -33.05 -20.42 -3.71
CA VAL A 575 -34.26 -21.21 -4.04
C VAL A 575 -34.17 -21.93 -5.39
N PRO A 576 -33.79 -21.27 -6.51
CA PRO A 576 -33.80 -21.92 -7.83
C PRO A 576 -32.87 -23.14 -7.90
N TYR A 577 -31.74 -23.10 -7.21
CA TYR A 577 -30.76 -24.19 -7.19
C TYR A 577 -31.21 -25.33 -6.29
N TYR A 578 -31.84 -25.01 -5.14
CA TYR A 578 -32.37 -26.01 -4.23
C TYR A 578 -33.56 -26.76 -4.84
N ASP A 579 -34.52 -26.05 -5.42
CA ASP A 579 -35.75 -26.63 -5.98
C ASP A 579 -35.45 -27.52 -7.20
N SER A 580 -34.48 -27.11 -8.04
CA SER A 580 -34.04 -27.90 -9.19
C SER A 580 -33.06 -29.02 -8.83
N LYS A 581 -32.64 -29.12 -7.56
CA LYS A 581 -31.56 -30.00 -7.08
C LYS A 581 -30.28 -29.86 -7.92
N GLU A 582 -30.02 -28.65 -8.40
CA GLU A 582 -28.84 -28.34 -9.19
C GLU A 582 -27.59 -28.30 -8.31
N VAL A 583 -26.53 -28.99 -8.72
CA VAL A 583 -25.24 -29.03 -8.01
C VAL A 583 -24.39 -27.79 -8.35
N ILE A 584 -24.22 -26.93 -7.36
CA ILE A 584 -23.33 -25.78 -7.33
C ILE A 584 -22.30 -26.04 -6.24
N LYS A 585 -21.02 -25.94 -6.60
CA LYS A 585 -19.94 -26.26 -5.67
C LYS A 585 -19.47 -25.05 -4.88
N THR A 586 -19.57 -23.87 -5.47
CA THR A 586 -19.22 -22.60 -4.82
C THR A 586 -20.32 -21.57 -5.02
N PHE A 587 -20.84 -21.06 -3.91
CA PHE A 587 -21.72 -19.90 -3.92
C PHE A 587 -20.96 -18.65 -3.52
N VAL A 588 -21.14 -17.57 -4.27
CA VAL A 588 -20.67 -16.23 -3.90
C VAL A 588 -21.88 -15.36 -3.65
N MET A 589 -22.00 -14.80 -2.45
CA MET A 589 -23.08 -13.90 -2.08
C MET A 589 -22.55 -12.50 -1.86
N VAL A 590 -23.11 -11.53 -2.59
CA VAL A 590 -22.74 -10.12 -2.52
C VAL A 590 -23.90 -9.37 -1.86
N THR A 591 -23.81 -9.02 -0.58
CA THR A 591 -24.94 -8.52 0.25
C THR A 591 -24.45 -7.65 1.41
N ASP A 592 -25.33 -6.92 2.09
CA ASP A 592 -25.05 -6.32 3.39
C ASP A 592 -25.32 -7.26 4.58
N GLU A 593 -25.83 -8.47 4.31
CA GLU A 593 -26.22 -9.50 5.28
C GLU A 593 -27.38 -9.11 6.22
N GLU A 594 -28.17 -8.07 5.90
CA GLU A 594 -29.32 -7.64 6.69
C GLU A 594 -30.61 -8.41 6.29
N GLU A 595 -30.57 -9.77 6.26
CA GLU A 595 -31.72 -10.60 5.86
C GLU A 595 -32.94 -10.35 6.78
N ASN A 596 -34.02 -9.84 6.21
CA ASN A 596 -35.22 -9.42 6.96
C ASN A 596 -36.51 -10.13 6.51
N THR A 597 -36.48 -10.86 5.39
CA THR A 597 -37.66 -11.54 4.83
C THR A 597 -37.35 -13.00 4.47
N ASP A 598 -38.30 -13.90 4.68
CA ASP A 598 -38.17 -15.32 4.29
C ASP A 598 -38.40 -15.49 2.78
N ALA A 599 -37.72 -16.47 2.16
CA ALA A 599 -38.04 -16.90 0.81
C ALA A 599 -39.02 -18.08 0.81
N ARG A 600 -39.89 -18.16 -0.20
CA ARG A 600 -40.80 -19.30 -0.40
C ARG A 600 -40.16 -20.34 -1.31
N LEU A 601 -40.28 -21.62 -0.92
CA LEU A 601 -39.87 -22.78 -1.71
C LEU A 601 -41.01 -23.29 -2.60
N ALA A 602 -40.70 -24.22 -3.51
CA ALA A 602 -41.70 -24.87 -4.37
C ALA A 602 -42.81 -25.63 -3.61
N ASP A 603 -42.56 -26.03 -2.36
CA ASP A 603 -43.54 -26.68 -1.47
C ASP A 603 -44.36 -25.67 -0.62
N ASP A 604 -44.27 -24.37 -0.94
CA ASP A 604 -44.89 -23.24 -0.23
C ASP A 604 -44.41 -23.05 1.22
N THR A 605 -43.35 -23.75 1.65
CA THR A 605 -42.70 -23.47 2.93
C THR A 605 -41.83 -22.21 2.85
N SER A 606 -41.71 -21.47 3.95
CA SER A 606 -40.84 -20.30 4.05
C SER A 606 -39.56 -20.63 4.80
N THR A 607 -38.43 -20.06 4.36
CA THR A 607 -37.12 -20.30 4.99
C THR A 607 -36.20 -19.10 4.90
N ARG A 608 -35.30 -19.00 5.88
CA ARG A 608 -34.14 -18.10 5.90
C ARG A 608 -32.94 -18.72 5.21
N PHE A 609 -31.96 -17.90 4.83
CA PHE A 609 -30.84 -18.35 4.03
C PHE A 609 -30.00 -19.41 4.75
N PHE A 610 -29.67 -19.19 6.03
CA PHE A 610 -28.86 -20.15 6.81
C PHE A 610 -29.48 -21.56 6.78
N ASN A 611 -30.77 -21.66 7.10
CA ASN A 611 -31.50 -22.94 7.11
C ASN A 611 -31.55 -23.59 5.72
N LEU A 612 -31.81 -22.81 4.67
CA LEU A 612 -31.88 -23.34 3.31
C LEU A 612 -30.49 -23.79 2.81
N PHE A 613 -29.43 -23.06 3.14
CA PHE A 613 -28.08 -23.43 2.76
C PHE A 613 -27.60 -24.70 3.49
N MET A 614 -27.96 -24.86 4.77
CA MET A 614 -27.68 -26.10 5.48
C MET A 614 -28.43 -27.30 4.88
N LYS A 615 -29.72 -27.14 4.53
CA LYS A 615 -30.48 -28.15 3.78
C LYS A 615 -29.80 -28.48 2.44
N TYR A 616 -29.39 -27.45 1.69
CA TYR A 616 -28.66 -27.63 0.43
C TYR A 616 -27.37 -28.45 0.62
N ARG A 617 -26.58 -28.16 1.67
CA ARG A 617 -25.35 -28.90 1.98
C ARG A 617 -25.58 -30.36 2.31
N THR A 618 -26.67 -30.67 3.01
CA THR A 618 -27.01 -32.03 3.41
C THR A 618 -27.64 -32.84 2.28
N GLU A 619 -28.55 -32.23 1.51
CA GLU A 619 -29.37 -32.95 0.53
C GLU A 619 -28.76 -32.97 -0.88
N ILE A 620 -27.98 -31.96 -1.26
CA ILE A 620 -27.53 -31.76 -2.65
C ILE A 620 -26.01 -31.85 -2.73
N TYR A 621 -25.29 -30.92 -2.11
CA TYR A 621 -23.83 -30.86 -2.20
C TYR A 621 -23.22 -30.00 -1.08
N PRO A 622 -22.11 -30.41 -0.42
CA PRO A 622 -21.44 -29.64 0.63
C PRO A 622 -20.69 -28.43 0.07
N ALA A 623 -21.43 -27.48 -0.49
CA ALA A 623 -20.90 -26.33 -1.21
C ALA A 623 -20.13 -25.36 -0.31
N LYS A 624 -19.13 -24.70 -0.91
CA LYS A 624 -18.41 -23.58 -0.31
C LYS A 624 -19.22 -22.29 -0.41
N LEU A 625 -19.06 -21.40 0.56
CA LEU A 625 -19.77 -20.12 0.59
C LEU A 625 -18.80 -18.96 0.80
N VAL A 626 -18.84 -17.99 -0.11
CA VAL A 626 -18.08 -16.75 -0.03
C VAL A 626 -19.04 -15.59 0.13
N PHE A 627 -18.96 -14.90 1.27
CA PHE A 627 -19.64 -13.64 1.49
C PHE A 627 -18.75 -12.47 1.05
N ILE A 628 -19.35 -11.54 0.28
CA ILE A 628 -18.83 -10.22 -0.02
C ILE A 628 -19.80 -9.24 0.62
N SER A 629 -19.44 -8.82 1.83
CA SER A 629 -20.31 -8.17 2.81
C SER A 629 -20.14 -6.66 2.82
N PHE A 630 -21.21 -5.91 2.63
CA PHE A 630 -21.23 -4.45 2.71
C PHE A 630 -21.68 -3.99 4.11
N LEU A 631 -20.73 -3.87 5.03
CA LEU A 631 -21.02 -3.63 6.44
C LEU A 631 -20.88 -2.15 6.81
N ARG A 632 -21.69 -1.67 7.77
CA ARG A 632 -21.64 -0.28 8.27
C ARG A 632 -20.30 0.07 8.91
N HIS A 633 -19.65 -0.90 9.56
CA HIS A 633 -18.33 -0.73 10.18
C HIS A 633 -17.34 -1.76 9.63
N GLN A 634 -16.13 -1.33 9.33
CA GLN A 634 -15.08 -2.19 8.78
C GLN A 634 -14.71 -3.37 9.71
N HIS A 635 -14.92 -3.21 11.01
CA HIS A 635 -14.65 -4.23 12.02
C HIS A 635 -15.88 -5.06 12.41
N ALA A 636 -17.08 -4.69 11.95
CA ALA A 636 -18.28 -5.49 12.22
C ALA A 636 -18.16 -6.87 11.55
N GLN A 637 -18.82 -7.86 12.14
CA GLN A 637 -19.14 -9.11 11.47
C GLN A 637 -20.56 -9.01 10.93
N GLY A 638 -20.82 -9.68 9.81
CA GLY A 638 -22.15 -9.72 9.23
C GLY A 638 -23.02 -10.69 10.02
N GLN A 639 -24.34 -10.44 10.05
CA GLN A 639 -25.26 -11.24 10.84
C GLN A 639 -25.22 -12.70 10.39
N MET A 640 -25.39 -12.94 9.09
CA MET A 640 -25.44 -14.28 8.52
C MET A 640 -24.12 -15.01 8.69
N TYR A 641 -22.99 -14.35 8.41
CA TYR A 641 -21.66 -14.94 8.60
C TYR A 641 -21.42 -15.35 10.06
N LYS A 642 -21.89 -14.54 11.02
CA LYS A 642 -21.82 -14.90 12.44
C LYS A 642 -22.63 -16.17 12.76
N GLU A 643 -23.82 -16.32 12.19
CA GLU A 643 -24.62 -17.54 12.34
C GLU A 643 -23.85 -18.79 11.84
N PHE A 644 -23.14 -18.68 10.71
CA PHE A 644 -22.27 -19.75 10.21
C PHE A 644 -21.08 -20.05 11.12
N GLN A 645 -20.44 -19.01 11.70
CA GLN A 645 -19.35 -19.18 12.65
C GLN A 645 -19.83 -19.84 13.96
N ASP A 646 -20.96 -19.39 14.51
CA ASP A 646 -21.54 -19.93 15.74
C ASP A 646 -21.93 -21.42 15.57
N ALA A 647 -22.34 -21.81 14.36
CA ALA A 647 -22.61 -23.19 13.98
C ALA A 647 -21.37 -24.01 13.56
N ASN A 648 -20.16 -23.44 13.59
CA ASN A 648 -18.90 -24.07 13.17
C ASN A 648 -18.95 -24.67 11.75
N VAL A 649 -19.63 -24.01 10.82
CA VAL A 649 -19.76 -24.50 9.44
C VAL A 649 -18.43 -24.28 8.69
N PRO A 650 -17.81 -25.32 8.13
CA PRO A 650 -16.55 -25.19 7.39
C PRO A 650 -16.77 -24.52 6.04
N ASP A 651 -15.69 -24.04 5.42
CA ASP A 651 -15.68 -23.49 4.05
C ASP A 651 -16.58 -22.26 3.83
N VAL A 652 -16.77 -21.45 4.87
CA VAL A 652 -17.45 -20.15 4.80
C VAL A 652 -16.43 -19.02 4.98
N ILE A 653 -16.27 -18.18 3.96
CA ILE A 653 -15.31 -17.07 3.94
C ILE A 653 -16.07 -15.75 3.88
N GLN A 654 -15.60 -14.71 4.56
CA GLN A 654 -16.19 -13.37 4.52
C GLN A 654 -15.18 -12.31 4.08
N PHE A 655 -15.59 -11.50 3.11
CA PHE A 655 -14.88 -10.33 2.62
C PHE A 655 -15.65 -9.07 2.92
N LYS A 656 -15.00 -8.09 3.56
CA LYS A 656 -15.70 -6.92 4.08
C LYS A 656 -15.43 -5.66 3.25
N PHE A 657 -16.51 -5.11 2.72
CA PHE A 657 -16.60 -3.78 2.14
C PHE A 657 -17.31 -2.82 3.11
N SER A 658 -17.06 -1.52 2.97
CA SER A 658 -17.86 -0.52 3.68
C SER A 658 -19.17 -0.33 2.93
N GLY A 659 -20.31 -0.42 3.64
CA GLY A 659 -21.62 -0.15 3.07
C GLY A 659 -21.83 1.33 2.73
N GLU A 660 -21.21 2.25 3.47
CA GLU A 660 -21.35 3.70 3.25
C GLU A 660 -20.45 4.22 2.13
N ARG A 661 -19.25 3.64 1.99
CA ARG A 661 -18.22 4.05 1.03
C ARG A 661 -17.56 2.82 0.43
N PRO A 662 -18.29 2.08 -0.42
CA PRO A 662 -17.76 0.89 -1.05
C PRO A 662 -16.55 1.25 -1.91
N ASP A 663 -15.44 0.55 -1.70
CA ASP A 663 -14.16 0.85 -2.32
C ASP A 663 -13.73 -0.28 -3.26
N LEU A 664 -13.80 -0.03 -4.57
CA LEU A 664 -13.45 -1.01 -5.59
C LEU A 664 -11.96 -1.35 -5.58
N THR A 665 -11.07 -0.53 -4.99
CA THR A 665 -9.64 -0.88 -4.92
C THR A 665 -9.37 -2.11 -4.04
N LYS A 666 -10.37 -2.60 -3.30
CA LYS A 666 -10.31 -3.86 -2.56
C LYS A 666 -10.58 -5.10 -3.42
N ILE A 667 -10.97 -4.93 -4.68
CA ILE A 667 -11.19 -6.05 -5.60
C ILE A 667 -9.93 -6.88 -5.75
N ASP A 668 -8.78 -6.25 -5.96
CA ASP A 668 -7.53 -6.99 -6.15
C ASP A 668 -7.17 -7.83 -4.92
N ASN A 669 -7.41 -7.30 -3.71
CA ASN A 669 -7.28 -8.05 -2.46
C ASN A 669 -8.29 -9.21 -2.36
N LEU A 670 -9.54 -8.99 -2.78
CA LEU A 670 -10.58 -10.02 -2.82
C LEU A 670 -10.17 -11.15 -3.76
N LEU A 671 -9.78 -10.82 -4.99
CA LEU A 671 -9.36 -11.77 -6.01
C LEU A 671 -8.08 -12.51 -5.59
N GLY A 672 -7.13 -11.80 -4.99
CA GLY A 672 -5.93 -12.37 -4.39
C GLY A 672 -6.27 -13.35 -3.27
N LEU A 673 -7.15 -13.00 -2.33
CA LEU A 673 -7.50 -13.92 -1.26
C LEU A 673 -8.29 -15.13 -1.79
N LEU A 674 -9.21 -14.94 -2.73
CA LEU A 674 -9.94 -16.03 -3.38
C LEU A 674 -9.01 -16.96 -4.15
N SER A 675 -7.99 -16.41 -4.83
CA SER A 675 -6.98 -17.21 -5.51
C SER A 675 -6.11 -17.99 -4.52
N THR A 676 -5.85 -17.45 -3.33
CA THR A 676 -5.15 -18.19 -2.27
C THR A 676 -6.04 -19.11 -1.44
N GLY A 677 -7.37 -19.02 -1.56
CA GLY A 677 -8.34 -19.70 -0.69
C GLY A 677 -8.45 -21.20 -0.93
N SER A 678 -8.10 -21.67 -2.14
CA SER A 678 -7.83 -23.09 -2.37
C SER A 678 -6.46 -23.42 -1.78
N SER A 679 -6.43 -24.17 -0.66
CA SER A 679 -5.20 -24.62 0.02
C SER A 679 -4.15 -25.08 -0.97
N ASP A 680 -4.58 -25.91 -1.92
CA ASP A 680 -3.72 -26.59 -2.86
C ASP A 680 -3.00 -25.59 -3.79
N SER A 681 -3.68 -24.54 -4.27
CA SER A 681 -3.08 -23.62 -5.24
C SER A 681 -2.05 -22.67 -4.61
N PHE A 682 -2.28 -22.23 -3.38
CA PHE A 682 -1.33 -21.37 -2.68
C PHE A 682 -0.12 -22.16 -2.22
N ASP A 683 -0.32 -23.30 -1.57
CA ASP A 683 0.78 -24.14 -1.09
C ASP A 683 1.63 -24.66 -2.24
N ASP A 684 1.03 -24.97 -3.40
CA ASP A 684 1.76 -25.33 -4.61
C ASP A 684 2.64 -24.18 -5.12
N ARG A 685 2.12 -22.94 -5.13
CA ARG A 685 2.89 -21.76 -5.56
C ARG A 685 4.02 -21.44 -4.59
N VAL A 686 3.73 -21.47 -3.28
CA VAL A 686 4.75 -21.35 -2.24
C VAL A 686 5.80 -22.45 -2.38
N GLY A 687 5.40 -23.70 -2.63
CA GLY A 687 6.31 -24.82 -2.83
C GLY A 687 7.21 -24.64 -4.06
N LYS A 688 6.65 -24.20 -5.19
CA LYS A 688 7.42 -23.89 -6.42
C LYS A 688 8.43 -22.78 -6.18
N LEU A 689 8.01 -21.66 -5.60
CA LEU A 689 8.89 -20.53 -5.33
C LEU A 689 9.92 -20.85 -4.23
N GLN A 690 9.54 -21.67 -3.24
CA GLN A 690 10.45 -22.21 -2.23
C GLN A 690 11.56 -23.06 -2.88
N ASN A 691 11.20 -23.95 -3.81
CA ASN A 691 12.18 -24.74 -4.56
C ASN A 691 13.10 -23.85 -5.40
N GLU A 692 12.56 -22.80 -6.02
CA GLU A 692 13.36 -21.82 -6.76
C GLU A 692 14.35 -21.09 -5.84
N PHE A 693 13.92 -20.69 -4.64
CA PHE A 693 14.79 -20.10 -3.61
C PHE A 693 15.91 -21.03 -3.17
N GLN A 694 15.63 -22.34 -3.07
CA GLN A 694 16.62 -23.36 -2.71
C GLN A 694 17.61 -23.63 -3.85
N GLN A 695 17.15 -23.66 -5.10
CA GLN A 695 17.98 -23.99 -6.28
C GLN A 695 18.84 -22.81 -6.75
N ASN A 696 18.24 -21.62 -6.88
CA ASN A 696 18.87 -20.46 -7.52
C ASN A 696 19.46 -19.48 -6.52
N GLY A 697 19.15 -19.65 -5.24
CA GLY A 697 19.53 -18.73 -4.17
C GLY A 697 18.67 -17.47 -4.13
N MET A 698 18.59 -16.88 -2.93
CA MET A 698 17.71 -15.77 -2.61
C MET A 698 17.88 -14.52 -3.47
N GLU A 699 19.13 -14.12 -3.72
CA GLU A 699 19.43 -12.88 -4.44
C GLU A 699 19.02 -12.93 -5.90
N SER A 700 19.19 -14.09 -6.54
CA SER A 700 18.79 -14.33 -7.93
C SER A 700 17.27 -14.25 -8.06
N VAL A 701 16.55 -14.99 -7.21
CA VAL A 701 15.08 -15.00 -7.22
C VAL A 701 14.50 -13.62 -6.93
N ILE A 702 14.98 -12.92 -5.89
CA ILE A 702 14.49 -11.56 -5.58
C ILE A 702 14.79 -10.60 -6.73
N THR A 703 15.96 -10.68 -7.35
CA THR A 703 16.28 -9.82 -8.50
C THR A 703 15.38 -10.13 -9.70
N LYS A 704 15.11 -11.41 -9.98
CA LYS A 704 14.15 -11.81 -11.01
C LYS A 704 12.74 -11.26 -10.74
N LEU A 705 12.26 -11.34 -9.49
CA LEU A 705 10.96 -10.80 -9.11
C LEU A 705 10.90 -9.27 -9.22
N LEU A 706 11.98 -8.57 -8.85
CA LEU A 706 12.08 -7.13 -9.02
C LEU A 706 12.09 -6.73 -10.49
N ASN A 707 12.84 -7.45 -11.32
CA ASN A 707 12.86 -7.21 -12.76
C ASN A 707 11.50 -7.49 -13.40
N GLN A 708 10.76 -8.51 -12.97
CA GLN A 708 9.39 -8.75 -13.43
C GLN A 708 8.43 -7.61 -13.00
N GLN A 709 8.64 -7.02 -11.83
CA GLN A 709 7.89 -5.84 -11.38
C GLN A 709 8.27 -4.58 -12.18
N GLU A 710 9.55 -4.42 -12.50
CA GLU A 710 10.03 -3.34 -13.37
C GLU A 710 9.54 -3.53 -14.79
N GLU A 711 9.62 -4.72 -15.38
CA GLU A 711 9.10 -5.01 -16.73
C GLU A 711 7.58 -4.83 -16.83
N SER A 712 6.83 -5.19 -15.77
CA SER A 712 5.39 -4.89 -15.71
C SER A 712 5.06 -3.42 -15.47
N SER A 713 6.07 -2.57 -15.19
CA SER A 713 5.92 -1.11 -15.11
C SER A 713 6.65 -0.34 -16.22
N THR A 714 7.61 -0.97 -16.91
CA THR A 714 8.44 -0.40 -17.99
C THR A 714 8.70 -1.51 -19.01
N VAL A 715 7.97 -1.52 -20.13
CA VAL A 715 8.31 -2.43 -21.24
C VAL A 715 9.29 -1.75 -22.19
N PRO A 716 10.33 -2.47 -22.68
CA PRO A 716 11.27 -1.94 -23.65
C PRO A 716 10.62 -1.83 -25.03
N MET A 717 10.66 -0.62 -25.57
CA MET A 717 10.15 -0.19 -26.87
C MET A 717 10.77 -0.93 -28.09
N GLU A 718 11.84 -1.71 -27.89
CA GLU A 718 12.69 -2.21 -28.98
C GLU A 718 12.15 -3.47 -29.69
N ALA A 719 11.25 -4.24 -29.08
CA ALA A 719 10.78 -5.50 -29.67
C ALA A 719 9.68 -5.34 -30.74
N GLU A 720 8.97 -4.20 -30.77
CA GLU A 720 7.84 -3.98 -31.69
C GLU A 720 8.21 -3.09 -32.89
N MET A 721 9.28 -2.29 -32.79
CA MET A 721 9.82 -1.55 -33.95
C MET A 721 10.43 -2.46 -35.02
N ALA A 722 10.88 -3.68 -34.67
CA ALA A 722 11.39 -4.65 -35.65
C ALA A 722 10.28 -5.29 -36.50
N ALA A 723 9.01 -5.24 -36.07
CA ALA A 723 7.87 -5.80 -36.79
C ALA A 723 7.15 -4.78 -37.70
N VAL A 724 7.41 -3.48 -37.51
CA VAL A 724 6.81 -2.41 -38.31
C VAL A 724 7.66 -2.02 -39.52
N THR A 725 8.95 -2.35 -39.55
CA THR A 725 9.83 -2.15 -40.72
C THR A 725 9.77 -3.26 -41.78
N THR A 726 8.87 -4.24 -41.65
CA THR A 726 8.75 -5.38 -42.58
C THR A 726 7.33 -5.64 -43.09
N ASN A 727 6.50 -4.61 -43.23
CA ASN A 727 5.28 -4.65 -44.05
C ASN A 727 5.13 -3.40 -44.92
#